data_AF-A0A2T7DJ40-F1
#
_entry.id   AF-A0A2T7DJ40-F1
#
_cell.length_a   1.000
_cell.length_b   1.000
_cell.length_c   1.000
_cell.angle_alpha   90.00
_cell.angle_beta   90.00
_cell.angle_gamma   90.00
#
_symmetry.space_group_name_H-M   'P 1'
#
loop_
_entity.id
_entity.type
_entity.pdbx_description
1 polymer ?
#
loop_
_entity_poly.entity_id
_entity_poly.type
_entity_poly.pdbx_seq_one_letter_code
_entity_poly.pdbx_strand_id
1 'polypeptide(L)'
;MTYLLEDDPKRIAWRYTTSWFVLDLASTIPTEFARKILPQNLRSYGFFNMLRLWRLRRVSSLFARLEKDRHFNYFWVRCAKLICVTLFAVHCSACFYYLLADRYPDPSDTWIGNSMPDFHQRSLWIRYVTSMYWSITTLTTVGYGDLHAENTREMIFNIFYMLFNLGLTAYLIGNMTNLVVHGTSRTRKYRDTIQAATSFALRNQLPPRLQDQMISHLSLKFRTDSEGLQQQETLDALPKAIRSSISQYLFFNLVQKVYLFEGVSNDLIFQLVSEMKAEYFPPREDVILQNEAPTDFYILVSGSAELIESQNGAEQVAGVAKSGDVVGEIGLLCYRPQLFTVRTKSLCQLLRMNRTAFLSIVQSNVGDGTVIMNNLIQLLKQQKDSSVMVGVLKEIENMLARGHLDLPITLCFAVTREDDLLLHQLLKRGLDPNESDNNGLTALHIAASKGNEQCVRLLLDYGADPNARDYEGKVPLWEALCEKHDAVVELLVESGADLASGDTALYACVAVEDNNTELLKDIIRYGGDINRSTRDGTTPLHRAVCDGNVQMVELLLEHGADIDKQDNNGWSPRDLAEQQGHDDIQVLFKSKSRVAPSRRVSNSRVAPMLIGRFNSEPSILNMDHENGEVRRKVVPQKLLRKRVSFQNSLFGVISSSHAHQDTGRLLSRDLAATGSPSSCRHESLIRVTISCPEKGNTAGKLVLLPRSMKELLELGAKKFGFMPSKVLTIEGAEIDEVELIRDGDHIVLVSDDWVPNVAQIRPDKK
;
A
#
# COMPACT_ATOMS: atom_id res chain seq x y z
N MET A 1 -25.02 -13.83 0.84
CA MET A 1 -25.37 -13.41 -0.55
C MET A 1 -24.08 -13.11 -1.30
N THR A 2 -24.05 -13.29 -2.62
CA THR A 2 -22.85 -13.08 -3.46
C THR A 2 -22.60 -11.64 -3.89
N TYR A 3 -23.52 -10.70 -3.60
CA TYR A 3 -23.51 -9.28 -4.02
C TYR A 3 -23.50 -9.00 -5.54
N LEU A 4 -23.26 -10.01 -6.37
CA LEU A 4 -23.43 -9.99 -7.82
C LEU A 4 -24.92 -10.07 -8.21
N LEU A 5 -25.22 -9.80 -9.49
CA LEU A 5 -26.51 -10.13 -10.09
C LEU A 5 -26.68 -11.66 -10.18
N GLU A 6 -27.93 -12.12 -10.16
CA GLU A 6 -28.29 -13.54 -10.28
C GLU A 6 -29.34 -13.68 -11.39
N ASP A 7 -28.88 -14.13 -12.56
CA ASP A 7 -29.66 -14.12 -13.80
C ASP A 7 -30.43 -15.43 -14.06
N ASP A 8 -30.39 -16.41 -13.13
CA ASP A 8 -31.12 -17.68 -13.24
C ASP A 8 -32.64 -17.44 -13.09
N PRO A 9 -33.44 -17.57 -14.16
CA PRO A 9 -34.87 -17.27 -14.13
C PRO A 9 -35.64 -18.19 -13.18
N LYS A 10 -35.15 -19.42 -12.91
CA LYS A 10 -35.80 -20.35 -11.97
C LYS A 10 -35.68 -19.85 -10.54
N ARG A 11 -34.52 -19.33 -10.16
CA ARG A 11 -34.28 -18.75 -8.82
C ARG A 11 -34.99 -17.41 -8.65
N ILE A 12 -34.98 -16.56 -9.68
CA ILE A 12 -35.75 -15.31 -9.69
C ILE A 12 -37.25 -15.61 -9.49
N ALA A 13 -37.80 -16.56 -10.25
CA ALA A 13 -39.20 -16.98 -10.13
C ALA A 13 -39.51 -17.54 -8.74
N TRP A 14 -38.72 -18.52 -8.26
CA TRP A 14 -38.88 -19.12 -6.93
C TRP A 14 -38.87 -18.07 -5.80
N ARG A 15 -37.91 -17.14 -5.86
CA ARG A 15 -37.77 -16.03 -4.90
C ARG A 15 -38.98 -15.08 -4.96
N TYR A 16 -39.51 -14.78 -6.13
CA TYR A 16 -40.68 -13.91 -6.26
C TYR A 16 -41.98 -14.59 -5.80
N THR A 17 -42.19 -15.86 -6.17
CA THR A 17 -43.37 -16.66 -5.78
C THR A 17 -43.45 -16.89 -4.28
N THR A 18 -42.32 -17.10 -3.61
CA THR A 18 -42.27 -17.33 -2.16
C THR A 18 -42.37 -16.04 -1.33
N SER A 19 -41.89 -14.90 -1.83
CA SER A 19 -41.82 -13.66 -1.03
C SER A 19 -43.01 -12.71 -1.18
N TRP A 20 -43.43 -12.39 -2.42
CA TRP A 20 -44.34 -11.26 -2.66
C TRP A 20 -45.54 -11.56 -3.57
N PHE A 21 -45.45 -12.59 -4.41
CA PHE A 21 -46.42 -12.87 -5.47
C PHE A 21 -47.89 -12.91 -4.99
N VAL A 22 -48.18 -13.62 -3.90
CA VAL A 22 -49.56 -13.81 -3.40
C VAL A 22 -50.23 -12.47 -3.06
N LEU A 23 -49.50 -11.56 -2.41
CA LEU A 23 -50.02 -10.27 -1.96
C LEU A 23 -50.01 -9.23 -3.10
N ASP A 24 -49.00 -9.27 -3.97
CA ASP A 24 -48.99 -8.46 -5.20
C ASP A 24 -50.17 -8.85 -6.12
N LEU A 25 -50.49 -10.14 -6.25
CA LEU A 25 -51.67 -10.68 -6.95
C LEU A 25 -52.98 -10.21 -6.28
N ALA A 26 -53.13 -10.39 -4.97
CA ALA A 26 -54.31 -9.91 -4.24
C ALA A 26 -54.54 -8.40 -4.41
N SER A 27 -53.47 -7.60 -4.47
CA SER A 27 -53.53 -6.15 -4.70
C SER A 27 -53.82 -5.74 -6.15
N THR A 28 -53.82 -6.68 -7.11
CA THR A 28 -54.01 -6.42 -8.55
C THR A 28 -55.35 -6.91 -9.12
N ILE A 29 -56.08 -7.77 -8.40
CA ILE A 29 -57.43 -8.20 -8.79
C ILE A 29 -58.40 -6.99 -8.92
N PRO A 30 -59.13 -6.83 -10.04
CA PRO A 30 -60.12 -5.76 -10.20
C PRO A 30 -61.30 -5.88 -9.23
N THR A 31 -61.72 -4.74 -8.67
CA THR A 31 -62.83 -4.65 -7.70
C THR A 31 -64.20 -4.99 -8.30
N GLU A 32 -64.39 -4.83 -9.62
CA GLU A 32 -65.60 -5.30 -10.31
C GLU A 32 -65.69 -6.84 -10.31
N PHE A 33 -64.56 -7.50 -10.53
CA PHE A 33 -64.48 -8.96 -10.57
C PHE A 33 -64.77 -9.56 -9.19
N ALA A 34 -64.15 -8.99 -8.14
CA ALA A 34 -64.44 -9.37 -6.75
C ALA A 34 -65.92 -9.15 -6.38
N ARG A 35 -66.52 -8.00 -6.74
CA ARG A 35 -67.94 -7.71 -6.49
C ARG A 35 -68.91 -8.63 -7.24
N LYS A 36 -68.53 -9.14 -8.42
CA LYS A 36 -69.33 -10.08 -9.20
C LYS A 36 -69.38 -11.48 -8.56
N ILE A 37 -68.31 -11.90 -7.89
CA ILE A 37 -68.18 -13.22 -7.26
C ILE A 37 -68.79 -13.26 -5.85
N LEU A 38 -68.76 -12.15 -5.09
CA LEU A 38 -69.25 -12.12 -3.70
C LEU A 38 -70.79 -12.05 -3.57
N PRO A 39 -71.37 -12.66 -2.52
CA PRO A 39 -72.79 -12.56 -2.18
C PRO A 39 -73.17 -11.14 -1.75
N GLN A 40 -74.46 -10.81 -1.89
CA GLN A 40 -74.97 -9.43 -1.83
C GLN A 40 -74.59 -8.67 -0.55
N ASN A 41 -74.63 -9.32 0.62
CA ASN A 41 -74.34 -8.71 1.92
C ASN A 41 -72.92 -8.12 2.03
N LEU A 42 -71.95 -8.63 1.25
CA LEU A 42 -70.57 -8.14 1.22
C LEU A 42 -70.30 -7.10 0.11
N ARG A 43 -71.26 -6.85 -0.80
CA ARG A 43 -71.08 -5.90 -1.92
C ARG A 43 -71.10 -4.43 -1.50
N SER A 44 -71.60 -4.14 -0.29
CA SER A 44 -71.68 -2.81 0.32
C SER A 44 -70.33 -2.25 0.81
N TYR A 45 -69.28 -3.08 0.82
CA TYR A 45 -67.98 -2.77 1.40
C TYR A 45 -66.85 -2.65 0.37
N GLY A 46 -66.27 -1.45 0.31
CA GLY A 46 -65.05 -1.18 -0.45
C GLY A 46 -63.77 -1.76 0.14
N PHE A 47 -63.82 -2.65 1.16
CA PHE A 47 -62.63 -3.16 1.83
C PHE A 47 -61.66 -3.90 0.88
N PHE A 48 -62.16 -4.62 -0.12
CA PHE A 48 -61.31 -5.22 -1.16
C PHE A 48 -60.55 -4.18 -2.02
N ASN A 49 -61.03 -2.94 -2.08
CA ASN A 49 -60.29 -1.84 -2.73
C ASN A 49 -59.08 -1.39 -1.88
N MET A 50 -59.14 -1.53 -0.56
CA MET A 50 -58.04 -1.17 0.34
C MET A 50 -56.84 -2.12 0.24
N LEU A 51 -57.02 -3.34 -0.32
CA LEU A 51 -55.90 -4.22 -0.68
C LEU A 51 -54.94 -3.58 -1.69
N ARG A 52 -55.38 -2.57 -2.46
CA ARG A 52 -54.49 -1.79 -3.35
C ARG A 52 -53.43 -0.99 -2.58
N LEU A 53 -53.63 -0.69 -1.30
CA LEU A 53 -52.65 0.01 -0.46
C LEU A 53 -51.35 -0.79 -0.26
N TRP A 54 -51.39 -2.12 -0.44
CA TRP A 54 -50.19 -2.97 -0.47
C TRP A 54 -49.12 -2.47 -1.46
N ARG A 55 -49.56 -1.85 -2.57
CA ARG A 55 -48.65 -1.29 -3.59
C ARG A 55 -47.74 -0.17 -3.05
N LEU A 56 -48.09 0.47 -1.91
CA LEU A 56 -47.25 1.46 -1.22
C LEU A 56 -45.90 0.89 -0.76
N ARG A 57 -45.74 -0.44 -0.66
CA ARG A 57 -44.42 -1.09 -0.47
C ARG A 57 -43.39 -0.62 -1.51
N ARG A 58 -43.82 -0.31 -2.74
CA ARG A 58 -42.96 0.23 -3.81
C ARG A 58 -42.41 1.62 -3.46
N VAL A 59 -43.22 2.48 -2.84
CA VAL A 59 -42.81 3.82 -2.38
C VAL A 59 -41.84 3.72 -1.19
N SER A 60 -42.11 2.81 -0.24
CA SER A 60 -41.18 2.52 0.85
C SER A 60 -39.82 2.02 0.33
N SER A 61 -39.84 1.12 -0.66
CA SER A 61 -38.61 0.65 -1.33
C SER A 61 -37.92 1.72 -2.18
N LEU A 62 -38.62 2.77 -2.64
CA LEU A 62 -38.02 3.90 -3.34
C LEU A 62 -37.24 4.77 -2.33
N PHE A 63 -37.87 5.16 -1.23
CA PHE A 63 -37.19 5.90 -0.16
C PHE A 63 -35.99 5.12 0.40
N ALA A 64 -36.10 3.81 0.61
CA ALA A 64 -34.99 2.97 1.07
C ALA A 64 -33.83 2.80 0.06
N ARG A 65 -34.00 3.24 -1.20
CA ARG A 65 -32.93 3.39 -2.20
C ARG A 65 -32.38 4.81 -2.20
N LEU A 66 -33.25 5.82 -2.23
CA LEU A 66 -32.86 7.24 -2.18
C LEU A 66 -32.09 7.61 -0.89
N GLU A 67 -32.38 6.95 0.24
CA GLU A 67 -31.63 7.09 1.50
C GLU A 67 -30.21 6.51 1.44
N LYS A 68 -29.88 5.72 0.42
CA LYS A 68 -28.56 5.07 0.21
C LYS A 68 -27.81 5.62 -1.01
N ASP A 69 -28.46 6.42 -1.84
CA ASP A 69 -27.87 6.98 -3.04
C ASP A 69 -27.08 8.25 -2.70
N ARG A 70 -25.79 8.26 -3.06
CA ARG A 70 -24.86 9.36 -2.77
C ARG A 70 -25.28 10.70 -3.40
N HIS A 71 -26.09 10.66 -4.46
CA HIS A 71 -26.53 11.86 -5.18
C HIS A 71 -27.67 12.61 -4.46
N PHE A 72 -28.33 12.00 -3.48
CA PHE A 72 -29.44 12.59 -2.74
C PHE A 72 -29.05 12.95 -1.31
N ASN A 73 -29.46 14.15 -0.87
CA ASN A 73 -29.24 14.55 0.52
C ASN A 73 -30.20 13.80 1.46
N TYR A 74 -29.64 12.86 2.22
CA TYR A 74 -30.31 12.04 3.24
C TYR A 74 -31.26 12.83 4.17
N PHE A 75 -30.91 14.07 4.55
CA PHE A 75 -31.78 14.93 5.36
C PHE A 75 -33.13 15.17 4.67
N TRP A 76 -33.09 15.65 3.43
CA TRP A 76 -34.29 16.00 2.68
C TRP A 76 -35.11 14.77 2.28
N VAL A 77 -34.45 13.66 1.93
CA VAL A 77 -35.14 12.38 1.65
C VAL A 77 -35.90 11.87 2.88
N ARG A 78 -35.28 11.89 4.07
CA ARG A 78 -35.93 11.44 5.32
C ARG A 78 -37.05 12.39 5.77
N CYS A 79 -36.87 13.70 5.63
CA CYS A 79 -37.94 14.68 5.87
C CYS A 79 -39.12 14.48 4.92
N ALA A 80 -38.89 14.35 3.61
CA ALA A 80 -39.95 14.13 2.62
C ALA A 80 -40.74 12.83 2.91
N LYS A 81 -40.05 11.74 3.25
CA LYS A 81 -40.67 10.47 3.66
C LYS A 81 -41.63 10.63 4.83
N LEU A 82 -41.23 11.38 5.87
CA LEU A 82 -42.04 11.61 7.06
C LEU A 82 -43.26 12.49 6.74
N ILE A 83 -43.09 13.54 5.92
CA ILE A 83 -44.19 14.38 5.43
C ILE A 83 -45.19 13.57 4.58
N CYS A 84 -44.71 12.67 3.71
CA CYS A 84 -45.60 11.78 2.95
C CYS A 84 -46.41 10.85 3.86
N VAL A 85 -45.83 10.33 4.95
CA VAL A 85 -46.53 9.47 5.92
C VAL A 85 -47.59 10.25 6.69
N THR A 86 -47.30 11.48 7.15
CA THR A 86 -48.30 12.28 7.89
C THR A 86 -49.45 12.73 6.99
N LEU A 87 -49.17 13.25 5.79
CA LEU A 87 -50.21 13.65 4.84
C LEU A 87 -51.11 12.47 4.45
N PHE A 88 -50.55 11.27 4.28
CA PHE A 88 -51.33 10.06 4.02
C PHE A 88 -52.21 9.66 5.22
N ALA A 89 -51.69 9.74 6.45
CA ALA A 89 -52.44 9.42 7.66
C ALA A 89 -53.63 10.38 7.90
N VAL A 90 -53.41 11.69 7.71
CA VAL A 90 -54.47 12.72 7.78
C VAL A 90 -55.53 12.47 6.70
N HIS A 91 -55.10 12.28 5.45
CA HIS A 91 -56.03 12.01 4.35
C HIS A 91 -56.90 10.76 4.60
N CYS A 92 -56.30 9.65 5.02
CA CYS A 92 -57.07 8.42 5.29
C CYS A 92 -58.06 8.60 6.44
N SER A 93 -57.65 9.19 7.56
CA SER A 93 -58.54 9.40 8.71
C SER A 93 -59.66 10.41 8.40
N ALA A 94 -59.38 11.51 7.70
CA ALA A 94 -60.39 12.44 7.18
C ALA A 94 -61.46 11.73 6.33
N CYS A 95 -61.05 10.82 5.44
CA CYS A 95 -61.99 10.04 4.64
C CYS A 95 -62.78 9.01 5.47
N PHE A 96 -62.19 8.42 6.51
CA PHE A 96 -62.92 7.54 7.44
C PHE A 96 -63.92 8.31 8.31
N TYR A 97 -63.58 9.51 8.78
CA TYR A 97 -64.47 10.39 9.53
C TYR A 97 -65.70 10.81 8.72
N TYR A 98 -65.50 11.20 7.45
CA TYR A 98 -66.63 11.48 6.55
C TYR A 98 -67.48 10.24 6.30
N LEU A 99 -66.85 9.09 6.00
CA LEU A 99 -67.54 7.82 5.73
C LEU A 99 -68.36 7.31 6.92
N LEU A 100 -67.98 7.66 8.15
CA LEU A 100 -68.67 7.23 9.36
C LEU A 100 -69.95 8.04 9.60
N ALA A 101 -69.90 9.36 9.41
CA ALA A 101 -71.06 10.24 9.46
C ALA A 101 -72.03 9.99 8.29
N ASP A 102 -71.53 9.90 7.06
CA ASP A 102 -72.31 9.66 5.82
C ASP A 102 -73.02 8.29 5.80
N ARG A 103 -72.70 7.40 6.77
CA ARG A 103 -73.33 6.09 6.98
C ARG A 103 -74.01 5.94 8.36
N TYR A 104 -74.17 7.02 9.13
CA TYR A 104 -74.97 6.99 10.35
C TYR A 104 -76.47 7.13 10.00
N PRO A 105 -77.41 6.48 10.71
CA PRO A 105 -78.84 6.54 10.35
C PRO A 105 -79.46 7.94 10.48
N ASP A 106 -79.02 8.70 11.47
CA ASP A 106 -79.58 10.00 11.86
C ASP A 106 -78.54 11.10 11.60
N PRO A 107 -78.62 11.86 10.48
CA PRO A 107 -77.51 12.73 10.07
C PRO A 107 -77.12 13.82 11.07
N SER A 108 -78.04 14.26 11.93
CA SER A 108 -77.80 15.25 12.99
C SER A 108 -76.77 14.78 14.02
N ASP A 109 -76.80 13.49 14.36
CA ASP A 109 -76.06 12.91 15.49
C ASP A 109 -74.65 12.49 15.02
N THR A 110 -73.99 13.39 14.32
CA THR A 110 -72.66 13.23 13.73
C THR A 110 -71.85 14.51 13.86
N TRP A 111 -70.53 14.39 13.98
CA TRP A 111 -69.59 15.51 14.11
C TRP A 111 -69.76 16.64 13.06
N ILE A 112 -70.19 16.30 11.84
CA ILE A 112 -70.44 17.24 10.74
C ILE A 112 -71.91 17.66 10.63
N GLY A 113 -72.85 16.83 11.09
CA GLY A 113 -74.28 17.13 11.06
C GLY A 113 -74.70 18.17 12.08
N ASN A 114 -74.18 18.10 13.30
CA ASN A 114 -74.42 19.10 14.35
C ASN A 114 -73.94 20.51 13.91
N SER A 115 -72.76 20.57 13.28
CA SER A 115 -72.18 21.82 12.78
C SER A 115 -72.73 22.28 11.41
N MET A 116 -73.20 21.35 10.56
CA MET A 116 -73.73 21.63 9.22
C MET A 116 -74.89 20.67 8.85
N PRO A 117 -76.15 20.97 9.22
CA PRO A 117 -77.29 20.08 8.96
C PRO A 117 -77.45 19.63 7.49
N ASP A 118 -77.25 20.55 6.53
CA ASP A 118 -77.33 20.27 5.09
C ASP A 118 -76.02 19.74 4.47
N PHE A 119 -75.11 19.11 5.22
CA PHE A 119 -73.80 18.71 4.66
C PHE A 119 -73.92 17.80 3.43
N HIS A 120 -74.94 16.94 3.36
CA HIS A 120 -75.23 16.10 2.19
C HIS A 120 -75.57 16.89 0.90
N GLN A 121 -75.91 18.18 1.00
CA GLN A 121 -76.17 19.07 -0.15
C GLN A 121 -74.96 19.97 -0.50
N ARG A 122 -73.98 20.13 0.40
CA ARG A 122 -72.79 20.96 0.16
C ARG A 122 -71.83 20.35 -0.85
N SER A 123 -71.00 21.17 -1.50
CA SER A 123 -70.01 20.68 -2.47
C SER A 123 -68.97 19.74 -1.81
N LEU A 124 -68.44 18.79 -2.60
CA LEU A 124 -67.45 17.82 -2.13
C LEU A 124 -66.20 18.49 -1.55
N TRP A 125 -65.79 19.63 -2.09
CA TRP A 125 -64.65 20.41 -1.59
C TRP A 125 -64.85 20.86 -0.14
N ILE A 126 -66.03 21.39 0.19
CA ILE A 126 -66.35 21.84 1.56
C ILE A 126 -66.28 20.64 2.52
N ARG A 127 -67.00 19.55 2.20
CA ARG A 127 -67.01 18.33 3.04
C ARG A 127 -65.60 17.78 3.27
N TYR A 128 -64.79 17.71 2.21
CA TYR A 128 -63.42 17.20 2.28
C TYR A 128 -62.51 18.13 3.11
N VAL A 129 -62.57 19.45 2.91
CA VAL A 129 -61.78 20.41 3.69
C VAL A 129 -62.17 20.38 5.16
N THR A 130 -63.46 20.34 5.50
CA THR A 130 -63.93 20.21 6.89
C THR A 130 -63.48 18.89 7.54
N SER A 131 -63.49 17.78 6.78
CA SER A 131 -62.99 16.48 7.27
C SER A 131 -61.47 16.44 7.45
N MET A 132 -60.71 17.08 6.55
CA MET A 132 -59.26 17.26 6.66
C MET A 132 -58.89 18.15 7.84
N TYR A 133 -59.68 19.19 8.10
CA TYR A 133 -59.51 20.11 9.22
C TYR A 133 -59.71 19.41 10.58
N TRP A 134 -60.76 18.58 10.72
CA TRP A 134 -60.95 17.78 11.93
C TRP A 134 -59.80 16.77 12.13
N SER A 135 -59.44 16.03 11.08
CA SER A 135 -58.33 15.08 11.12
C SER A 135 -56.99 15.73 11.51
N ILE A 136 -56.61 16.87 10.89
CA ILE A 136 -55.32 17.52 11.20
C ILE A 136 -55.29 18.09 12.61
N THR A 137 -56.37 18.72 13.09
CA THR A 137 -56.45 19.29 14.45
C THR A 137 -56.42 18.22 15.55
N THR A 138 -56.91 17.01 15.25
CA THR A 138 -56.77 15.83 16.12
C THR A 138 -55.38 15.17 16.01
N LEU A 139 -54.71 15.18 14.85
CA LEU A 139 -53.32 14.70 14.72
C LEU A 139 -52.32 15.61 15.42
N THR A 140 -52.45 16.93 15.26
CA THR A 140 -51.56 17.91 15.91
C THR A 140 -51.90 18.14 17.38
N THR A 141 -52.88 17.43 17.93
CA THR A 141 -53.34 17.52 19.32
C THR A 141 -53.76 18.94 19.75
N VAL A 142 -54.25 19.75 18.80
CA VAL A 142 -54.70 21.13 19.04
C VAL A 142 -56.14 21.16 19.57
N GLY A 143 -57.03 20.33 19.02
CA GLY A 143 -58.35 20.03 19.58
C GLY A 143 -59.21 21.23 20.00
N TYR A 144 -59.58 22.12 19.06
CA TYR A 144 -60.37 23.33 19.35
C TYR A 144 -61.75 23.08 19.97
N GLY A 145 -62.31 21.87 19.85
CA GLY A 145 -63.63 21.49 20.39
C GLY A 145 -64.83 21.89 19.51
N ASP A 146 -64.59 22.67 18.46
CA ASP A 146 -65.55 23.06 17.44
C ASP A 146 -66.12 21.87 16.65
N LEU A 147 -65.34 20.81 16.49
CA LEU A 147 -65.75 19.52 15.91
C LEU A 147 -65.38 18.39 16.86
N HIS A 148 -66.37 17.61 17.28
CA HIS A 148 -66.22 16.47 18.17
C HIS A 148 -67.19 15.34 17.80
N ALA A 149 -66.93 14.14 18.32
CA ALA A 149 -67.75 12.96 18.04
C ALA A 149 -69.02 12.95 18.91
N GLU A 150 -70.18 12.88 18.27
CA GLU A 150 -71.48 12.79 18.95
C GLU A 150 -71.87 11.33 19.19
N ASN A 151 -71.80 10.49 18.15
CA ASN A 151 -72.20 9.09 18.24
C ASN A 151 -71.08 8.17 18.73
N THR A 152 -71.49 7.06 19.37
CA THR A 152 -70.58 6.08 19.98
C THR A 152 -69.60 5.44 18.99
N ARG A 153 -69.91 5.40 17.69
CA ARG A 153 -69.01 4.87 16.66
C ARG A 153 -67.85 5.83 16.39
N GLU A 154 -68.15 7.12 16.27
CA GLU A 154 -67.16 8.19 16.12
C GLU A 154 -66.27 8.30 17.36
N MET A 155 -66.85 8.14 18.57
CA MET A 155 -66.07 8.09 19.82
C MET A 155 -65.06 6.94 19.82
N ILE A 156 -65.47 5.72 19.41
CA ILE A 156 -64.58 4.56 19.32
C ILE A 156 -63.46 4.80 18.30
N PHE A 157 -63.78 5.33 17.11
CA PHE A 157 -62.77 5.65 16.10
C PHE A 157 -61.80 6.74 16.59
N ASN A 158 -62.29 7.77 17.29
CA ASN A 158 -61.46 8.79 17.93
C ASN A 158 -60.46 8.21 18.93
N ILE A 159 -60.88 7.26 19.78
CA ILE A 159 -59.97 6.62 20.75
C ILE A 159 -58.81 5.91 20.02
N PHE A 160 -59.10 5.15 18.96
CA PHE A 160 -58.05 4.50 18.16
C PHE A 160 -57.18 5.51 17.39
N TYR A 161 -57.77 6.57 16.84
CA TYR A 161 -57.02 7.58 16.09
C TYR A 161 -56.11 8.41 17.01
N MET A 162 -56.58 8.83 18.19
CA MET A 162 -55.73 9.52 19.18
C MET A 162 -54.57 8.65 19.67
N LEU A 163 -54.80 7.35 19.91
CA LEU A 163 -53.74 6.41 20.26
C LEU A 163 -52.70 6.25 19.14
N PHE A 164 -53.15 6.17 17.88
CA PHE A 164 -52.27 6.18 16.71
C PHE A 164 -51.49 7.51 16.58
N ASN A 165 -52.14 8.65 16.82
CA ASN A 165 -51.52 9.97 16.75
C ASN A 165 -50.43 10.15 17.81
N LEU A 166 -50.61 9.61 19.02
CA LEU A 166 -49.59 9.59 20.07
C LEU A 166 -48.34 8.79 19.61
N GLY A 167 -48.54 7.64 18.97
CA GLY A 167 -47.44 6.85 18.40
C GLY A 167 -46.75 7.56 17.22
N LEU A 168 -47.53 8.18 16.32
CA LEU A 168 -47.01 8.88 15.15
C LEU A 168 -46.25 10.16 15.53
N THR A 169 -46.74 10.96 16.48
CA THR A 169 -46.05 12.16 16.97
C THR A 169 -44.74 11.80 17.68
N ALA A 170 -44.74 10.78 18.55
CA ALA A 170 -43.52 10.26 19.16
C ALA A 170 -42.48 9.78 18.11
N TYR A 171 -42.94 9.07 17.06
CA TYR A 171 -42.08 8.65 15.95
C TYR A 171 -41.50 9.83 15.16
N LEU A 172 -42.31 10.87 14.87
CA LEU A 172 -41.85 12.08 14.18
C LEU A 172 -40.80 12.82 15.02
N ILE A 173 -41.05 13.02 16.31
CA ILE A 173 -40.13 13.68 17.23
C ILE A 173 -38.80 12.91 17.29
N GLY A 174 -38.83 11.59 17.51
CA GLY A 174 -37.62 10.77 17.57
C GLY A 174 -36.79 10.82 16.27
N ASN A 175 -37.45 10.86 15.10
CA ASN A 175 -36.77 11.02 13.82
C ASN A 175 -36.14 12.42 13.64
N MET A 176 -36.87 13.49 14.00
CA MET A 176 -36.37 14.86 13.92
C MET A 176 -35.19 15.08 14.89
N THR A 177 -35.30 14.62 16.14
CA THR A 177 -34.22 14.71 17.12
C THR A 177 -32.96 14.00 16.63
N ASN A 178 -33.06 12.78 16.10
CA ASN A 178 -31.92 12.07 15.53
C ASN A 178 -31.27 12.85 14.38
N LEU A 179 -32.07 13.44 13.50
CA LEU A 179 -31.59 14.21 12.35
C LEU A 179 -30.89 15.52 12.76
N VAL A 180 -31.42 16.22 13.77
CA VAL A 180 -30.81 17.43 14.36
C VAL A 180 -29.50 17.08 15.10
N VAL A 181 -29.46 15.98 15.84
CA VAL A 181 -28.24 15.49 16.51
C VAL A 181 -27.15 15.17 15.49
N HIS A 182 -27.48 14.47 14.40
CA HIS A 182 -26.52 14.22 13.33
C HIS A 182 -26.02 15.51 12.67
N GLY A 183 -26.92 16.44 12.31
CA GLY A 183 -26.55 17.71 11.67
C GLY A 183 -25.66 18.62 12.53
N THR A 184 -25.85 18.61 13.85
CA THR A 184 -25.06 19.42 14.80
C THR A 184 -23.82 18.72 15.36
N SER A 185 -23.68 17.40 15.14
CA SER A 185 -22.66 16.55 15.76
C SER A 185 -21.22 17.03 15.59
N ARG A 186 -20.83 17.52 14.40
CA ARG A 186 -19.46 18.00 14.12
C ARG A 186 -19.12 19.24 14.93
N THR A 187 -19.97 20.27 14.87
CA THR A 187 -19.81 21.53 15.61
C THR A 187 -19.89 21.33 17.12
N ARG A 188 -20.70 20.36 17.58
CA ARG A 188 -20.73 19.94 18.98
C ARG A 188 -19.39 19.31 19.40
N LYS A 189 -18.93 18.26 18.71
CA LYS A 189 -17.63 17.61 19.00
C LYS A 189 -16.50 18.63 19.08
N TYR A 190 -16.45 19.58 18.14
CA TYR A 190 -15.48 20.68 18.17
C TYR A 190 -15.53 21.50 19.46
N ARG A 191 -16.71 22.01 19.84
CA ARG A 191 -16.89 22.76 21.08
C ARG A 191 -16.54 21.94 22.31
N ASP A 192 -16.96 20.67 22.35
CA ASP A 192 -16.65 19.74 23.43
C ASP A 192 -15.11 19.55 23.55
N THR A 193 -14.37 19.43 22.42
CA THR A 193 -12.89 19.33 22.43
C THR A 193 -12.18 20.64 22.81
N ILE A 194 -12.64 21.80 22.33
CA ILE A 194 -12.08 23.11 22.72
C ILE A 194 -12.31 23.35 24.21
N GLN A 195 -13.53 23.10 24.71
CA GLN A 195 -13.84 23.25 26.14
C GLN A 195 -12.99 22.31 27.00
N ALA A 196 -12.75 21.07 26.57
CA ALA A 196 -11.83 20.15 27.24
C ALA A 196 -10.40 20.72 27.28
N ALA A 197 -9.85 21.16 26.14
CA ALA A 197 -8.50 21.73 26.05
C ALA A 197 -8.33 23.00 26.90
N THR A 198 -9.28 23.94 26.85
CA THR A 198 -9.27 25.15 27.70
C THR A 198 -9.40 24.79 29.17
N SER A 199 -10.24 23.82 29.54
CA SER A 199 -10.37 23.38 30.95
C SER A 199 -9.08 22.74 31.49
N PHE A 200 -8.36 21.98 30.66
CA PHE A 200 -7.05 21.43 30.96
C PHE A 200 -6.00 22.54 31.14
N ALA A 201 -5.97 23.50 30.22
CA ALA A 201 -5.04 24.62 30.24
C ALA A 201 -5.21 25.51 31.49
N LEU A 202 -6.45 25.83 31.85
CA LEU A 202 -6.78 26.59 33.07
C LEU A 202 -6.47 25.79 34.34
N ARG A 203 -6.83 24.50 34.39
CA ARG A 203 -6.56 23.63 35.56
C ARG A 203 -5.06 23.49 35.85
N ASN A 204 -4.24 23.46 34.80
CA ASN A 204 -2.78 23.33 34.90
C ASN A 204 -2.04 24.68 34.83
N GLN A 205 -2.76 25.81 34.86
CA GLN A 205 -2.21 27.18 34.86
C GLN A 205 -1.21 27.46 33.72
N LEU A 206 -1.47 26.93 32.52
CA LEU A 206 -0.56 27.06 31.38
C LEU A 206 -0.39 28.52 30.94
N PRO A 207 0.83 28.98 30.57
CA PRO A 207 1.06 30.31 30.01
C PRO A 207 0.16 30.63 28.81
N PRO A 208 -0.31 31.88 28.65
CA PRO A 208 -1.32 32.24 27.63
C PRO A 208 -0.87 31.89 26.20
N ARG A 209 0.41 32.07 25.86
CA ARG A 209 0.97 31.68 24.55
C ARG A 209 0.73 30.20 24.21
N LEU A 210 0.84 29.29 25.20
CA LEU A 210 0.55 27.87 24.99
C LEU A 210 -0.96 27.61 24.84
N GLN A 211 -1.80 28.35 25.56
CA GLN A 211 -3.26 28.26 25.39
C GLN A 211 -3.67 28.71 23.97
N ASP A 212 -3.12 29.81 23.48
CA ASP A 212 -3.35 30.31 22.13
C ASP A 212 -2.84 29.35 21.05
N GLN A 213 -1.66 28.74 21.23
CA GLN A 213 -1.14 27.70 20.34
C GLN A 213 -2.06 26.46 20.34
N MET A 214 -2.44 25.92 21.51
CA MET A 214 -3.38 24.79 21.61
C MET A 214 -4.74 25.08 20.94
N ILE A 215 -5.32 26.25 21.19
CA ILE A 215 -6.63 26.63 20.64
C ILE A 215 -6.54 26.89 19.14
N SER A 216 -5.48 27.54 18.64
CA SER A 216 -5.31 27.80 17.21
C SER A 216 -5.04 26.52 16.40
N HIS A 217 -4.26 25.57 16.93
CA HIS A 217 -4.08 24.25 16.34
C HIS A 217 -5.40 23.48 16.24
N LEU A 218 -6.16 23.38 17.35
CA LEU A 218 -7.47 22.72 17.34
C LEU A 218 -8.51 23.42 16.45
N SER A 219 -8.46 24.75 16.37
CA SER A 219 -9.31 25.55 15.47
C SER A 219 -8.97 25.31 14.00
N LEU A 220 -7.67 25.25 13.65
CA LEU A 220 -7.25 24.95 12.29
C LEU A 220 -7.55 23.51 11.91
N LYS A 221 -7.32 22.55 12.81
CA LYS A 221 -7.67 21.14 12.58
C LYS A 221 -9.17 20.96 12.32
N PHE A 222 -10.04 21.59 13.11
CA PHE A 222 -11.47 21.57 12.80
C PHE A 222 -11.80 22.24 11.45
N ARG A 223 -11.05 23.28 11.07
CA ARG A 223 -11.20 23.92 9.75
C ARG A 223 -10.76 23.00 8.61
N THR A 224 -9.59 22.36 8.68
CA THR A 224 -9.11 21.40 7.66
C THR A 224 -9.98 20.15 7.61
N ASP A 225 -10.49 19.66 8.75
CA ASP A 225 -11.47 18.58 8.82
C ASP A 225 -12.81 18.97 8.17
N SER A 226 -13.29 20.21 8.35
CA SER A 226 -14.59 20.68 7.84
C SER A 226 -14.56 21.11 6.37
N GLU A 227 -13.46 21.72 5.91
CA GLU A 227 -13.16 21.97 4.49
C GLU A 227 -12.73 20.67 3.76
N GLY A 228 -12.44 19.59 4.49
CA GLY A 228 -12.18 18.25 3.96
C GLY A 228 -10.73 17.96 3.54
N LEU A 229 -9.81 18.88 3.87
CA LEU A 229 -8.37 18.82 3.57
C LEU A 229 -7.62 17.75 4.36
N GLN A 230 -7.97 17.52 5.64
CA GLN A 230 -7.23 16.61 6.52
C GLN A 230 -7.99 15.29 6.75
N GLN A 231 -8.16 14.52 5.67
CA GLN A 231 -9.01 13.34 5.63
C GLN A 231 -8.35 12.04 6.16
N GLN A 232 -7.52 12.11 7.20
CA GLN A 232 -6.76 10.94 7.68
C GLN A 232 -7.67 9.77 8.11
N GLU A 233 -8.77 10.04 8.82
CA GLU A 233 -9.75 8.99 9.21
C GLU A 233 -10.39 8.29 8.00
N THR A 234 -10.61 8.98 6.88
CA THR A 234 -11.19 8.37 5.68
C THR A 234 -10.13 7.67 4.82
N LEU A 235 -8.89 8.18 4.79
CA LEU A 235 -7.75 7.54 4.13
C LEU A 235 -7.33 6.25 4.83
N ASP A 236 -7.37 6.19 6.16
CA ASP A 236 -7.08 4.97 6.93
C ASP A 236 -8.25 3.96 6.91
N ALA A 237 -9.45 4.38 6.48
CA ALA A 237 -10.55 3.49 6.14
C ALA A 237 -10.44 2.91 4.71
N LEU A 238 -9.50 3.37 3.88
CA LEU A 238 -9.22 2.79 2.57
C LEU A 238 -8.21 1.64 2.66
N PRO A 239 -8.32 0.61 1.79
CA PRO A 239 -7.26 -0.39 1.64
C PRO A 239 -5.90 0.24 1.32
N LYS A 240 -4.82 -0.27 1.92
CA LYS A 240 -3.45 0.30 1.79
C LYS A 240 -3.07 0.61 0.34
N ALA A 241 -3.36 -0.28 -0.61
CA ALA A 241 -3.04 -0.06 -2.02
C ALA A 241 -3.65 1.25 -2.58
N ILE A 242 -4.92 1.53 -2.28
CA ILE A 242 -5.59 2.77 -2.74
C ILE A 242 -4.97 3.99 -2.03
N ARG A 243 -4.70 3.89 -0.72
CA ARG A 243 -4.05 4.97 0.04
C ARG A 243 -2.65 5.29 -0.53
N SER A 244 -1.85 4.27 -0.83
CA SER A 244 -0.52 4.42 -1.43
C SER A 244 -0.60 5.06 -2.82
N SER A 245 -1.52 4.63 -3.70
CA SER A 245 -1.71 5.26 -5.02
C SER A 245 -2.15 6.73 -4.94
N ILE A 246 -2.94 7.10 -3.92
CA ILE A 246 -3.30 8.50 -3.66
C ILE A 246 -2.05 9.30 -3.24
N SER A 247 -1.27 8.81 -2.27
CA SER A 247 -0.03 9.49 -1.85
C SER A 247 0.96 9.64 -3.00
N GLN A 248 1.11 8.61 -3.84
CA GLN A 248 1.98 8.64 -5.02
C GLN A 248 1.55 9.73 -6.00
N TYR A 249 0.26 9.77 -6.37
CA TYR A 249 -0.28 10.79 -7.28
C TYR A 249 -0.10 12.22 -6.75
N LEU A 250 -0.21 12.42 -5.43
CA LEU A 250 -0.11 13.75 -4.81
C LEU A 250 1.34 14.21 -4.57
N PHE A 251 2.25 13.30 -4.19
CA PHE A 251 3.55 13.69 -3.60
C PHE A 251 4.79 13.15 -4.32
N PHE A 252 4.69 12.15 -5.20
CA PHE A 252 5.87 11.54 -5.85
C PHE A 252 6.74 12.57 -6.60
N ASN A 253 6.10 13.41 -7.43
CA ASN A 253 6.76 14.46 -8.21
C ASN A 253 7.38 15.59 -7.37
N LEU A 254 7.05 15.66 -6.07
CA LEU A 254 7.66 16.58 -5.11
C LEU A 254 8.84 15.91 -4.42
N VAL A 255 8.65 14.71 -3.86
CA VAL A 255 9.70 13.96 -3.14
C VAL A 255 10.88 13.61 -4.05
N GLN A 256 10.64 13.34 -5.34
CA GLN A 256 11.71 13.12 -6.34
C GLN A 256 12.59 14.36 -6.59
N LYS A 257 12.15 15.56 -6.21
CA LYS A 257 12.88 16.83 -6.41
C LYS A 257 13.47 17.40 -5.11
N VAL A 258 13.41 16.62 -4.03
CA VAL A 258 14.00 16.96 -2.75
C VAL A 258 15.48 16.60 -2.79
N TYR A 259 16.36 17.53 -2.40
CA TYR A 259 17.82 17.37 -2.47
C TYR A 259 18.33 16.01 -1.92
N LEU A 260 17.68 15.53 -0.85
CA LEU A 260 18.05 14.29 -0.15
C LEU A 260 17.86 13.03 -1.03
N PHE A 261 16.94 13.08 -1.99
CA PHE A 261 16.56 11.96 -2.87
C PHE A 261 16.97 12.18 -4.34
N GLU A 262 17.83 13.16 -4.63
CA GLU A 262 18.45 13.27 -5.95
C GLU A 262 19.34 12.04 -6.22
N GLY A 263 19.21 11.43 -7.41
CA GLY A 263 19.94 10.22 -7.79
C GLY A 263 19.42 8.90 -7.19
N VAL A 264 18.37 8.93 -6.37
CA VAL A 264 17.78 7.74 -5.71
C VAL A 264 16.79 7.00 -6.63
N SER A 265 16.67 5.68 -6.45
CA SER A 265 15.75 4.84 -7.22
C SER A 265 14.27 5.24 -7.07
N ASN A 266 13.53 5.14 -8.18
CA ASN A 266 12.08 5.38 -8.17
C ASN A 266 11.33 4.40 -7.26
N ASP A 267 11.86 3.18 -7.07
CA ASP A 267 11.26 2.16 -6.20
C ASP A 267 11.39 2.51 -4.71
N LEU A 268 12.51 3.09 -4.28
CA LEU A 268 12.62 3.65 -2.93
C LEU A 268 11.63 4.81 -2.75
N ILE A 269 11.58 5.75 -3.69
CA ILE A 269 10.67 6.92 -3.61
C ILE A 269 9.21 6.46 -3.55
N PHE A 270 8.84 5.44 -4.33
CA PHE A 270 7.52 4.81 -4.29
C PHE A 270 7.21 4.21 -2.90
N GLN A 271 8.16 3.51 -2.28
CA GLN A 271 8.00 2.95 -0.92
C GLN A 271 7.90 4.07 0.15
N LEU A 272 8.77 5.07 0.10
CA LEU A 272 8.79 6.21 1.02
C LEU A 272 7.46 6.98 0.98
N VAL A 273 7.02 7.40 -0.21
CA VAL A 273 5.76 8.15 -0.41
C VAL A 273 4.53 7.34 0.01
N SER A 274 4.62 6.00 0.03
CA SER A 274 3.52 5.12 0.44
C SER A 274 3.29 5.03 1.96
N GLU A 275 4.27 5.39 2.78
CA GLU A 275 4.17 5.45 4.26
C GLU A 275 4.17 6.88 4.82
N MET A 276 4.59 7.87 4.03
CA MET A 276 4.51 9.30 4.38
C MET A 276 3.07 9.77 4.65
N LYS A 277 2.91 10.70 5.59
CA LYS A 277 1.61 11.28 6.00
C LYS A 277 1.60 12.80 5.87
N ALA A 278 0.51 13.35 5.32
CA ALA A 278 0.34 14.79 5.19
C ALA A 278 -0.33 15.38 6.44
N GLU A 279 0.32 16.36 7.05
CA GLU A 279 -0.14 17.08 8.25
C GLU A 279 -0.18 18.59 7.95
N TYR A 280 -1.10 19.31 8.59
CA TYR A 280 -1.28 20.76 8.40
C TYR A 280 -1.01 21.50 9.71
N PHE A 281 -0.22 22.57 9.63
CA PHE A 281 0.20 23.35 10.80
C PHE A 281 -0.18 24.84 10.60
N PRO A 282 -0.96 25.47 11.51
CA PRO A 282 -1.15 26.93 11.53
C PRO A 282 0.18 27.70 11.60
N PRO A 283 0.19 29.00 11.24
CA PRO A 283 1.35 29.87 11.43
C PRO A 283 1.65 30.11 12.93
N ARG A 284 2.94 30.26 13.27
CA ARG A 284 3.50 30.42 14.63
C ARG A 284 3.36 29.19 15.53
N GLU A 285 3.25 28.02 14.93
CA GLU A 285 3.39 26.73 15.62
C GLU A 285 4.83 26.22 15.51
N ASP A 286 5.34 25.70 16.62
CA ASP A 286 6.68 25.12 16.71
C ASP A 286 6.56 23.61 16.39
N VAL A 287 7.04 23.19 15.21
CA VAL A 287 6.86 21.84 14.62
C VAL A 287 7.89 20.83 15.14
N ILE A 288 9.10 21.32 15.37
CA ILE A 288 10.24 20.60 15.94
C ILE A 288 10.87 21.54 16.96
N LEU A 289 11.25 21.05 18.14
CA LEU A 289 11.94 21.85 19.15
C LEU A 289 13.46 21.62 19.12
N GLN A 290 14.24 22.67 19.37
CA GLN A 290 15.69 22.54 19.54
C GLN A 290 16.01 21.62 20.74
N ASN A 291 16.97 20.71 20.55
CA ASN A 291 17.34 19.61 21.45
C ASN A 291 16.27 18.50 21.64
N GLU A 292 15.22 18.46 20.82
CA GLU A 292 14.27 17.34 20.81
C GLU A 292 14.89 16.07 20.21
N ALA A 293 14.45 14.89 20.67
CA ALA A 293 14.90 13.61 20.13
C ALA A 293 14.35 13.37 18.70
N PRO A 294 15.16 12.83 17.77
CA PRO A 294 14.78 12.75 16.35
C PRO A 294 13.83 11.58 16.04
N THR A 295 12.54 11.82 16.20
CA THR A 295 11.43 10.88 15.96
C THR A 295 11.04 10.77 14.48
N ASP A 296 10.87 11.93 13.83
CA ASP A 296 10.36 12.11 12.48
C ASP A 296 11.17 13.19 11.73
N PHE A 297 11.08 13.20 10.40
CA PHE A 297 11.45 14.36 9.58
C PHE A 297 10.25 14.79 8.72
N TYR A 298 10.28 16.02 8.22
CA TYR A 298 9.19 16.60 7.43
C TYR A 298 9.73 17.20 6.12
N ILE A 299 8.96 17.08 5.04
CA ILE A 299 9.20 17.76 3.77
C ILE A 299 8.11 18.85 3.61
N LEU A 300 8.49 20.08 3.30
CA LEU A 300 7.54 21.17 3.08
C LEU A 300 6.85 21.02 1.72
N VAL A 301 5.55 20.72 1.72
CA VAL A 301 4.72 20.63 0.50
C VAL A 301 4.19 21.99 0.08
N SER A 302 3.81 22.83 1.05
CA SER A 302 3.42 24.22 0.81
C SER A 302 3.59 25.05 2.08
N GLY A 303 3.74 26.38 1.91
CA GLY A 303 3.98 27.32 3.01
C GLY A 303 5.46 27.66 3.18
N SER A 304 5.84 28.07 4.38
CA SER A 304 7.20 28.43 4.78
C SER A 304 7.37 28.37 6.29
N ALA A 305 8.56 27.94 6.74
CA ALA A 305 8.94 27.85 8.13
C ALA A 305 10.28 28.56 8.39
N GLU A 306 10.47 29.07 9.59
CA GLU A 306 11.70 29.72 10.05
C GLU A 306 12.47 28.73 10.94
N LEU A 307 13.76 28.58 10.65
CA LEU A 307 14.69 27.82 11.48
C LEU A 307 15.23 28.77 12.55
N ILE A 308 14.97 28.46 13.82
CA ILE A 308 15.28 29.31 14.97
C ILE A 308 16.30 28.62 15.85
N GLU A 309 17.38 29.31 16.18
CA GLU A 309 18.38 28.90 17.15
C GLU A 309 18.21 29.72 18.45
N SER A 310 18.19 29.04 19.61
CA SER A 310 18.10 29.69 20.92
C SER A 310 19.47 29.79 21.59
N GLN A 311 20.22 30.85 21.28
CA GLN A 311 21.50 31.11 21.93
C GLN A 311 21.31 31.98 23.17
N ASN A 312 21.72 31.49 24.34
CA ASN A 312 21.62 32.19 25.64
C ASN A 312 20.21 32.73 25.98
N GLY A 313 19.15 32.10 25.47
CA GLY A 313 17.75 32.52 25.67
C GLY A 313 17.25 33.58 24.69
N ALA A 314 18.06 34.00 23.71
CA ALA A 314 17.62 34.82 22.59
C ALA A 314 17.31 33.94 21.36
N GLU A 315 16.08 34.01 20.85
CA GLU A 315 15.71 33.40 19.57
C GLU A 315 16.34 34.20 18.42
N GLN A 316 17.17 33.56 17.59
CA GLN A 316 17.68 34.10 16.32
C GLN A 316 17.22 33.24 15.15
N VAL A 317 16.86 33.87 14.02
CA VAL A 317 16.45 33.14 12.81
C VAL A 317 17.69 32.76 12.00
N ALA A 318 18.04 31.48 12.04
CA ALA A 318 19.17 30.89 11.31
C ALA A 318 18.87 30.66 9.82
N GLY A 319 17.59 30.53 9.43
CA GLY A 319 17.20 30.31 8.05
C GLY A 319 15.69 30.29 7.82
N VAL A 320 15.27 30.15 6.56
CA VAL A 320 13.85 30.07 6.16
C VAL A 320 13.66 28.94 5.15
N ALA A 321 12.99 27.87 5.58
CA ALA A 321 12.58 26.75 4.73
C ALA A 321 11.32 27.09 3.91
N LYS A 322 11.24 26.55 2.71
CA LYS A 322 10.23 26.77 1.67
C LYS A 322 9.70 25.43 1.15
N SER A 323 8.67 25.48 0.31
CA SER A 323 8.19 24.34 -0.47
C SER A 323 9.34 23.62 -1.21
N GLY A 324 9.51 22.32 -0.95
CA GLY A 324 10.61 21.49 -1.47
C GLY A 324 11.72 21.19 -0.47
N ASP A 325 11.86 21.99 0.59
CA ASP A 325 12.91 21.82 1.60
C ASP A 325 12.55 20.71 2.61
N VAL A 326 13.57 20.07 3.18
CA VAL A 326 13.46 19.09 4.29
C VAL A 326 13.79 19.78 5.61
N VAL A 327 13.18 19.29 6.69
CA VAL A 327 13.54 19.67 8.07
C VAL A 327 13.55 18.45 9.00
N GLY A 328 14.54 18.38 9.88
CA GLY A 328 14.71 17.35 10.91
C GLY A 328 15.51 16.12 10.47
N GLU A 329 15.93 16.06 9.21
CA GLU A 329 16.71 14.98 8.61
C GLU A 329 18.10 14.83 9.20
N ILE A 330 18.76 15.92 9.62
CA ILE A 330 20.09 15.85 10.26
C ILE A 330 19.97 15.09 11.59
N GLY A 331 18.98 15.38 12.43
CA GLY A 331 18.77 14.63 13.68
C GLY A 331 18.45 13.16 13.39
N LEU A 332 17.59 12.91 12.40
CA LEU A 332 17.11 11.57 12.06
C LEU A 332 18.20 10.68 11.45
N LEU A 333 18.97 11.16 10.47
CA LEU A 333 20.06 10.39 9.87
C LEU A 333 21.24 10.22 10.82
N CYS A 334 21.54 11.23 11.66
CA CYS A 334 22.73 11.24 12.51
C CYS A 334 22.50 10.74 13.95
N TYR A 335 21.26 10.39 14.32
CA TYR A 335 20.84 10.08 15.69
C TYR A 335 21.28 11.12 16.74
N ARG A 336 21.08 12.40 16.42
CA ARG A 336 21.37 13.53 17.32
C ARG A 336 20.10 14.34 17.65
N PRO A 337 20.08 15.06 18.79
CA PRO A 337 19.03 16.04 19.07
C PRO A 337 18.91 17.09 17.96
N GLN A 338 17.70 17.61 17.75
CA GLN A 338 17.43 18.54 16.65
C GLN A 338 18.10 19.90 16.86
N LEU A 339 18.80 20.39 15.83
CA LEU A 339 19.71 21.54 15.91
C LEU A 339 18.99 22.90 16.04
N PHE A 340 17.78 22.99 15.49
CA PHE A 340 17.00 24.22 15.39
C PHE A 340 15.55 23.95 15.76
N THR A 341 14.89 24.93 16.37
CA THR A 341 13.42 24.94 16.48
C THR A 341 12.85 25.33 15.12
N VAL A 342 11.90 24.56 14.59
CA VAL A 342 11.27 24.83 13.30
C VAL A 342 9.89 25.44 13.53
N ARG A 343 9.74 26.74 13.26
CA ARG A 343 8.50 27.48 13.50
C ARG A 343 7.80 27.84 12.19
N THR A 344 6.52 27.54 12.04
CA THR A 344 5.76 27.93 10.84
C THR A 344 5.62 29.46 10.72
N LYS A 345 5.87 30.01 9.52
CA LYS A 345 5.64 31.43 9.20
C LYS A 345 4.25 31.66 8.59
N SER A 346 3.77 30.67 7.83
CA SER A 346 2.47 30.64 7.15
C SER A 346 1.77 29.31 7.44
N LEU A 347 0.53 29.12 6.95
CA LEU A 347 -0.11 27.80 6.97
C LEU A 347 0.76 26.83 6.14
N CYS A 348 1.29 25.80 6.80
CA CYS A 348 2.18 24.83 6.17
C CYS A 348 1.46 23.49 5.97
N GLN A 349 1.65 22.88 4.80
CA GLN A 349 1.40 21.46 4.60
C GLN A 349 2.74 20.74 4.65
N LEU A 350 2.90 19.83 5.60
CA LEU A 350 4.13 19.08 5.82
C LEU A 350 3.89 17.59 5.55
N LEU A 351 4.83 16.96 4.86
CA LEU A 351 4.82 15.53 4.59
C LEU A 351 5.77 14.85 5.58
N ARG A 352 5.19 14.26 6.63
CA ARG A 352 5.89 13.60 7.75
C ARG A 352 6.34 12.20 7.36
N MET A 353 7.57 11.86 7.72
CA MET A 353 8.13 10.50 7.64
C MET A 353 8.78 10.11 8.96
N ASN A 354 8.48 8.91 9.45
CA ASN A 354 8.99 8.41 10.72
C ASN A 354 10.35 7.71 10.59
N ARG A 355 11.24 7.88 11.59
CA ARG A 355 12.56 7.23 11.67
C ARG A 355 12.50 5.73 11.38
N THR A 356 11.57 5.00 11.99
CA THR A 356 11.54 3.54 11.92
C THR A 356 11.09 3.03 10.54
N ALA A 357 10.06 3.66 9.97
CA ALA A 357 9.61 3.40 8.60
C ALA A 357 10.71 3.76 7.58
N PHE A 358 11.31 4.94 7.70
CA PHE A 358 12.39 5.39 6.83
C PHE A 358 13.59 4.44 6.85
N LEU A 359 14.13 4.14 8.04
CA LEU A 359 15.31 3.28 8.17
C LEU A 359 15.03 1.85 7.68
N SER A 360 13.84 1.29 7.92
CA SER A 360 13.51 -0.04 7.39
C SER A 360 13.38 -0.08 5.86
N ILE A 361 12.88 0.99 5.23
CA ILE A 361 12.81 1.14 3.76
C ILE A 361 14.22 1.32 3.16
N VAL A 362 15.09 2.08 3.82
CA VAL A 362 16.48 2.27 3.37
C VAL A 362 17.33 1.01 3.61
N GLN A 363 17.10 0.28 4.70
CA GLN A 363 17.79 -0.99 4.99
C GLN A 363 17.46 -2.11 3.99
N SER A 364 16.32 -2.06 3.30
CA SER A 364 16.02 -2.97 2.20
C SER A 364 16.64 -2.56 0.85
N ASN A 365 17.18 -1.33 0.74
CA ASN A 365 17.73 -0.74 -0.48
C ASN A 365 19.05 -0.02 -0.18
N VAL A 366 20.05 -0.78 0.30
CA VAL A 366 21.31 -0.24 0.86
C VAL A 366 22.01 0.76 -0.07
N GLY A 367 22.05 0.49 -1.38
CA GLY A 367 22.67 1.39 -2.37
C GLY A 367 22.10 2.82 -2.32
N ASP A 368 20.78 2.96 -2.37
CA ASP A 368 20.10 4.26 -2.27
C ASP A 368 20.38 4.96 -0.92
N GLY A 369 20.53 4.20 0.16
CA GLY A 369 20.93 4.72 1.47
C GLY A 369 22.27 5.43 1.46
N THR A 370 23.22 4.96 0.66
CA THR A 370 24.54 5.61 0.50
C THR A 370 24.45 6.91 -0.32
N VAL A 371 23.54 6.96 -1.31
CA VAL A 371 23.26 8.18 -2.10
C VAL A 371 22.64 9.26 -1.19
N ILE A 372 21.63 8.90 -0.39
CA ILE A 372 21.00 9.78 0.60
C ILE A 372 22.04 10.38 1.57
N MET A 373 22.98 9.57 2.05
CA MET A 373 24.04 10.05 2.96
C MET A 373 25.07 10.95 2.25
N ASN A 374 25.40 10.68 0.99
CA ASN A 374 26.26 11.56 0.20
C ASN A 374 25.59 12.92 -0.06
N ASN A 375 24.31 12.94 -0.42
CA ASN A 375 23.52 14.16 -0.63
C ASN A 375 23.52 15.05 0.63
N LEU A 376 23.31 14.47 1.82
CA LEU A 376 23.40 15.18 3.10
C LEU A 376 24.80 15.79 3.33
N ILE A 377 25.86 15.00 3.14
CA ILE A 377 27.23 15.47 3.41
C ILE A 377 27.66 16.51 2.37
N GLN A 378 27.18 16.42 1.13
CA GLN A 378 27.42 17.41 0.08
C GLN A 378 26.76 18.75 0.43
N LEU A 379 25.51 18.76 0.92
CA LEU A 379 24.85 19.97 1.42
C LEU A 379 25.63 20.60 2.59
N LEU A 380 26.07 19.79 3.55
CA LEU A 380 26.86 20.26 4.71
C LEU A 380 28.25 20.79 4.29
N LYS A 381 28.88 20.21 3.27
CA LYS A 381 30.14 20.71 2.68
C LYS A 381 29.95 22.01 1.88
N GLN A 382 28.73 22.33 1.45
CA GLN A 382 28.39 23.61 0.81
C GLN A 382 28.07 24.70 1.84
N GLN A 383 27.36 24.39 2.94
CA GLN A 383 26.99 25.36 4.00
C GLN A 383 28.15 25.70 4.96
N LYS A 384 29.29 26.16 4.43
CA LYS A 384 30.49 26.52 5.20
C LYS A 384 30.33 27.75 6.10
N ASP A 385 29.34 28.60 5.82
CA ASP A 385 29.14 29.87 6.51
C ASP A 385 28.53 29.73 7.93
N SER A 386 27.92 28.57 8.24
CA SER A 386 27.40 28.28 9.57
C SER A 386 28.40 27.46 10.39
N SER A 387 28.92 28.06 11.46
CA SER A 387 29.81 27.39 12.42
C SER A 387 29.18 26.13 13.04
N VAL A 388 27.86 26.14 13.24
CA VAL A 388 27.08 24.99 13.70
C VAL A 388 27.14 23.87 12.66
N MET A 389 26.90 24.16 11.37
CA MET A 389 26.96 23.16 10.30
C MET A 389 28.35 22.58 10.10
N VAL A 390 29.41 23.38 10.24
CA VAL A 390 30.81 22.90 10.16
C VAL A 390 31.16 21.97 11.34
N GLY A 391 30.70 22.27 12.55
CA GLY A 391 30.83 21.36 13.71
C GLY A 391 30.04 20.07 13.50
N VAL A 392 28.80 20.19 13.02
CA VAL A 392 27.87 19.10 12.68
C VAL A 392 28.46 18.16 11.64
N LEU A 393 29.09 18.69 10.58
CA LEU A 393 29.80 17.94 9.54
C LEU A 393 30.98 17.17 10.13
N LYS A 394 31.86 17.83 10.89
CA LYS A 394 33.02 17.20 11.52
C LYS A 394 32.60 16.09 12.49
N GLU A 395 31.51 16.27 13.22
CA GLU A 395 30.95 15.22 14.08
C GLU A 395 30.29 14.08 13.27
N ILE A 396 29.63 14.35 12.14
CA ILE A 396 29.15 13.30 11.22
C ILE A 396 30.32 12.49 10.67
N GLU A 397 31.40 13.13 10.24
CA GLU A 397 32.60 12.45 9.75
C GLU A 397 33.27 11.64 10.88
N ASN A 398 33.25 12.12 12.13
CA ASN A 398 33.64 11.32 13.31
C ASN A 398 32.67 10.18 13.67
N MET A 399 31.37 10.28 13.37
CA MET A 399 30.38 9.22 13.64
C MET A 399 30.38 8.15 12.56
N LEU A 400 30.63 8.54 11.31
CA LEU A 400 31.00 7.66 10.20
C LEU A 400 32.28 6.92 10.58
N ALA A 401 33.38 7.62 10.86
CA ALA A 401 34.65 7.06 11.33
C ALA A 401 34.64 6.59 12.80
N ARG A 402 33.46 6.16 13.28
CA ARG A 402 33.20 5.29 14.45
C ARG A 402 32.14 4.21 14.19
N GLY A 403 31.41 4.29 13.07
CA GLY A 403 30.28 3.45 12.67
C GLY A 403 29.05 3.56 13.58
N HIS A 404 28.80 4.71 14.20
CA HIS A 404 27.67 4.90 15.14
C HIS A 404 26.34 5.31 14.47
N LEU A 405 26.17 5.01 13.19
CA LEU A 405 24.97 5.37 12.42
C LEU A 405 24.16 4.11 12.08
N ASP A 406 22.83 4.18 12.25
CA ASP A 406 21.88 3.09 11.95
C ASP A 406 21.66 2.87 10.43
N LEU A 407 22.27 3.70 9.61
CA LEU A 407 22.18 3.68 8.15
C LEU A 407 23.21 2.68 7.58
N PRO A 408 22.83 1.76 6.68
CA PRO A 408 23.77 0.82 6.10
C PRO A 408 24.72 1.56 5.14
N ILE A 409 26.00 1.62 5.51
CA ILE A 409 27.08 2.26 4.74
C ILE A 409 27.92 1.15 4.12
N THR A 410 27.98 1.09 2.79
CA THR A 410 28.82 0.11 2.08
C THR A 410 30.30 0.44 2.21
N LEU A 411 31.15 -0.57 2.04
CA LEU A 411 32.60 -0.36 1.92
C LEU A 411 32.95 0.54 0.72
N CYS A 412 32.21 0.39 -0.38
CA CYS A 412 32.32 1.22 -1.59
C CYS A 412 32.18 2.72 -1.29
N PHE A 413 31.28 3.12 -0.39
CA PHE A 413 31.10 4.53 0.03
C PHE A 413 32.34 5.09 0.74
N ALA A 414 33.03 4.27 1.55
CA ALA A 414 34.25 4.69 2.24
C ALA A 414 35.42 4.90 1.26
N VAL A 415 35.61 3.95 0.34
CA VAL A 415 36.65 4.02 -0.70
C VAL A 415 36.42 5.18 -1.67
N THR A 416 35.17 5.43 -2.09
CA THR A 416 34.81 6.56 -2.97
C THR A 416 35.12 7.93 -2.35
N ARG A 417 35.31 7.98 -1.02
CA ARG A 417 35.67 9.18 -0.25
C ARG A 417 37.16 9.23 0.15
N GLU A 418 37.94 8.22 -0.22
CA GLU A 418 39.35 8.05 0.18
C GLU A 418 39.53 8.06 1.73
N ASP A 419 38.53 7.53 2.46
CA ASP A 419 38.51 7.50 3.92
C ASP A 419 38.98 6.13 4.46
N ASP A 420 40.30 5.94 4.47
CA ASP A 420 40.97 4.71 4.94
C ASP A 420 40.57 4.35 6.39
N LEU A 421 40.29 5.36 7.23
CA LEU A 421 39.93 5.19 8.63
C LEU A 421 38.50 4.67 8.81
N LEU A 422 37.55 5.19 8.03
CA LEU A 422 36.19 4.67 7.93
C LEU A 422 36.21 3.23 7.41
N LEU A 423 36.92 2.97 6.31
CA LEU A 423 37.05 1.66 5.67
C LEU A 423 37.55 0.59 6.66
N HIS A 424 38.65 0.88 7.36
CA HIS A 424 39.24 -0.02 8.36
C HIS A 424 38.29 -0.35 9.52
N GLN A 425 37.41 0.58 9.89
CA GLN A 425 36.45 0.34 10.96
C GLN A 425 35.23 -0.46 10.51
N LEU A 426 34.75 -0.25 9.27
CA LEU A 426 33.71 -1.08 8.68
C LEU A 426 34.18 -2.53 8.55
N LEU A 427 35.39 -2.75 8.05
CA LEU A 427 36.00 -4.08 7.96
C LEU A 427 36.19 -4.74 9.33
N LYS A 428 36.65 -3.99 10.35
CA LYS A 428 36.70 -4.47 11.75
C LYS A 428 35.37 -4.85 12.37
N ARG A 429 34.25 -4.42 11.79
CA ARG A 429 32.88 -4.78 12.21
C ARG A 429 32.34 -6.01 11.50
N GLY A 430 33.09 -6.56 10.53
CA GLY A 430 32.69 -7.75 9.78
C GLY A 430 31.74 -7.48 8.62
N LEU A 431 31.80 -6.31 7.99
CA LEU A 431 31.30 -6.14 6.62
C LEU A 431 32.17 -7.00 5.68
N ASP A 432 31.55 -7.68 4.71
CA ASP A 432 32.28 -8.54 3.77
C ASP A 432 33.04 -7.67 2.75
N PRO A 433 34.39 -7.79 2.63
CA PRO A 433 35.18 -7.04 1.66
C PRO A 433 34.70 -7.17 0.20
N ASN A 434 33.94 -8.23 -0.08
CA ASN A 434 33.45 -8.62 -1.40
C ASN A 434 32.01 -8.17 -1.66
N GLU A 435 31.42 -7.34 -0.77
CA GLU A 435 30.19 -6.62 -1.09
C GLU A 435 30.38 -5.77 -2.36
N SER A 436 29.47 -5.98 -3.31
CA SER A 436 29.43 -5.31 -4.60
C SER A 436 28.22 -4.37 -4.71
N ASP A 437 28.37 -3.30 -5.47
CA ASP A 437 27.29 -2.33 -5.74
C ASP A 437 26.26 -2.83 -6.77
N ASN A 438 25.36 -1.93 -7.20
CA ASN A 438 24.33 -2.22 -8.20
C ASN A 438 24.87 -2.61 -9.60
N ASN A 439 26.15 -2.39 -9.88
CA ASN A 439 26.85 -2.73 -11.12
C ASN A 439 27.77 -3.97 -10.97
N GLY A 440 27.88 -4.52 -9.75
CA GLY A 440 28.81 -5.60 -9.43
C GLY A 440 30.21 -5.13 -9.00
N LEU A 441 30.45 -3.82 -8.88
CA LEU A 441 31.75 -3.28 -8.48
C LEU A 441 31.95 -3.46 -6.96
N THR A 442 32.99 -4.21 -6.59
CA THR A 442 33.41 -4.31 -5.17
C THR A 442 34.20 -3.08 -4.75
N ALA A 443 34.34 -2.87 -3.43
CA ALA A 443 35.17 -1.80 -2.88
C ALA A 443 36.61 -1.79 -3.43
N LEU A 444 37.16 -2.97 -3.78
CA LEU A 444 38.49 -3.12 -4.36
C LEU A 444 38.60 -2.60 -5.81
N HIS A 445 37.54 -2.69 -6.61
CA HIS A 445 37.51 -2.07 -7.95
C HIS A 445 37.66 -0.54 -7.86
N ILE A 446 36.91 0.07 -6.94
CA ILE A 446 36.93 1.52 -6.73
C ILE A 446 38.29 1.95 -6.16
N ALA A 447 38.87 1.16 -5.25
CA ALA A 447 40.19 1.45 -4.68
C ALA A 447 41.29 1.40 -5.74
N ALA A 448 41.17 0.44 -6.67
CA ALA A 448 42.06 0.27 -7.81
C ALA A 448 41.94 1.42 -8.82
N SER A 449 40.72 1.78 -9.23
CA SER A 449 40.42 2.95 -10.10
C SER A 449 40.87 4.29 -9.49
N LYS A 450 40.99 4.38 -8.17
CA LYS A 450 41.48 5.59 -7.46
C LYS A 450 42.98 5.59 -7.15
N GLY A 451 43.68 4.49 -7.39
CA GLY A 451 45.11 4.38 -7.08
C GLY A 451 45.44 4.44 -5.59
N ASN A 452 44.46 4.30 -4.68
CA ASN A 452 44.70 4.40 -3.25
C ASN A 452 45.27 3.07 -2.71
N GLU A 453 46.61 2.99 -2.67
CA GLU A 453 47.36 1.88 -2.10
C GLU A 453 46.93 1.48 -0.67
N GLN A 454 46.50 2.43 0.17
CA GLN A 454 46.11 2.14 1.55
C GLN A 454 44.75 1.45 1.61
N CYS A 455 43.75 1.95 0.86
CA CYS A 455 42.49 1.23 0.65
C CYS A 455 42.72 -0.17 0.06
N VAL A 456 43.58 -0.31 -0.94
CA VAL A 456 43.88 -1.59 -1.60
C VAL A 456 44.51 -2.59 -0.64
N ARG A 457 45.64 -2.25 0.02
CA ARG A 457 46.28 -3.13 1.03
C ARG A 457 45.29 -3.53 2.12
N LEU A 458 44.52 -2.57 2.63
CA LEU A 458 43.66 -2.79 3.78
C LEU A 458 42.38 -3.59 3.44
N LEU A 459 41.92 -3.60 2.18
CA LEU A 459 40.89 -4.53 1.71
C LEU A 459 41.44 -5.96 1.57
N LEU A 460 42.64 -6.10 1.02
CA LEU A 460 43.30 -7.40 0.82
C LEU A 460 43.66 -8.07 2.16
N ASP A 461 44.16 -7.30 3.14
CA ASP A 461 44.43 -7.74 4.52
C ASP A 461 43.20 -8.37 5.21
N TYR A 462 41.99 -7.94 4.84
CA TYR A 462 40.72 -8.45 5.40
C TYR A 462 40.05 -9.52 4.50
N GLY A 463 40.67 -9.91 3.38
CA GLY A 463 40.20 -11.00 2.51
C GLY A 463 39.29 -10.57 1.36
N ALA A 464 39.51 -9.39 0.78
CA ALA A 464 38.96 -9.05 -0.53
C ALA A 464 39.56 -9.96 -1.63
N ASP A 465 38.72 -10.46 -2.53
CA ASP A 465 39.15 -11.23 -3.70
C ASP A 465 39.69 -10.30 -4.79
N PRO A 466 41.01 -10.35 -5.12
CA PRO A 466 41.59 -9.54 -6.19
C PRO A 466 41.11 -9.94 -7.59
N ASN A 467 40.40 -11.07 -7.72
CA ASN A 467 39.82 -11.60 -8.95
C ASN A 467 38.28 -11.47 -9.00
N ALA A 468 37.68 -10.74 -8.06
CA ALA A 468 36.26 -10.41 -8.09
C ALA A 468 35.88 -9.75 -9.42
N ARG A 469 34.67 -10.06 -9.94
CA ARG A 469 34.21 -9.56 -11.25
C ARG A 469 32.92 -8.76 -11.14
N ASP A 470 32.85 -7.64 -11.86
CA ASP A 470 31.63 -6.87 -12.07
C ASP A 470 30.71 -7.50 -13.14
N TYR A 471 29.57 -6.85 -13.46
CA TYR A 471 28.62 -7.37 -14.45
C TYR A 471 29.07 -7.21 -15.91
N GLU A 472 30.02 -6.32 -16.20
CA GLU A 472 30.67 -6.21 -17.52
C GLU A 472 31.71 -7.33 -17.69
N GLY A 473 32.31 -7.77 -16.58
CA GLY A 473 33.30 -8.82 -16.48
C GLY A 473 34.71 -8.31 -16.17
N LYS A 474 34.84 -7.04 -15.77
CA LYS A 474 36.09 -6.38 -15.36
C LYS A 474 36.58 -6.92 -14.01
N VAL A 475 37.82 -6.61 -13.64
CA VAL A 475 38.46 -6.99 -12.36
C VAL A 475 39.24 -5.79 -11.80
N PRO A 476 39.57 -5.72 -10.50
CA PRO A 476 40.31 -4.59 -9.92
C PRO A 476 41.65 -4.30 -10.63
N LEU A 477 42.38 -5.34 -11.05
CA LEU A 477 43.64 -5.19 -11.80
C LEU A 477 43.46 -4.46 -13.14
N TRP A 478 42.30 -4.61 -13.80
CA TRP A 478 42.00 -3.92 -15.05
C TRP A 478 41.78 -2.42 -14.83
N GLU A 479 41.03 -2.05 -13.78
CA GLU A 479 40.77 -0.65 -13.42
C GLU A 479 42.09 0.09 -13.09
N ALA A 480 43.00 -0.55 -12.34
CA ALA A 480 44.33 0.02 -12.05
C ALA A 480 45.24 0.17 -13.29
N LEU A 481 45.13 -0.73 -14.27
CA LEU A 481 45.88 -0.65 -15.53
C LEU A 481 45.36 0.46 -16.45
N CYS A 482 44.04 0.70 -16.48
CA CYS A 482 43.42 1.78 -17.26
C CYS A 482 43.90 3.15 -16.78
N GLU A 483 43.83 3.40 -15.47
CA GLU A 483 44.21 4.67 -14.83
C GLU A 483 45.72 4.79 -14.55
N LYS A 484 46.52 3.79 -14.94
CA LYS A 484 47.99 3.75 -14.86
C LYS A 484 48.53 3.92 -13.44
N HIS A 485 47.99 3.11 -12.53
CA HIS A 485 48.34 3.11 -11.11
C HIS A 485 49.33 1.98 -10.78
N ASP A 486 50.55 2.07 -11.33
CA ASP A 486 51.61 1.05 -11.27
C ASP A 486 51.81 0.42 -9.88
N ALA A 487 51.88 1.23 -8.81
CA ALA A 487 52.07 0.73 -7.44
C ALA A 487 50.89 -0.12 -6.93
N VAL A 488 49.67 0.14 -7.41
CA VAL A 488 48.48 -0.67 -7.12
C VAL A 488 48.43 -1.92 -8.00
N VAL A 489 48.88 -1.83 -9.27
CA VAL A 489 49.06 -2.99 -10.15
C VAL A 489 50.04 -4.00 -9.53
N GLU A 490 51.18 -3.53 -9.01
CA GLU A 490 52.14 -4.39 -8.29
C GLU A 490 51.52 -5.03 -7.04
N LEU A 491 50.86 -4.26 -6.17
CA LEU A 491 50.21 -4.78 -4.95
C LEU A 491 49.11 -5.82 -5.23
N LEU A 492 48.31 -5.62 -6.27
CA LEU A 492 47.26 -6.57 -6.67
C LEU A 492 47.88 -7.88 -7.19
N VAL A 493 48.95 -7.80 -7.99
CA VAL A 493 49.65 -8.98 -8.53
C VAL A 493 50.42 -9.72 -7.44
N GLU A 494 51.08 -9.04 -6.50
CA GLU A 494 51.66 -9.66 -5.29
C GLU A 494 50.61 -10.43 -4.47
N SER A 495 49.36 -9.95 -4.48
CA SER A 495 48.22 -10.55 -3.78
C SER A 495 47.47 -11.62 -4.59
N GLY A 496 47.94 -11.96 -5.79
CA GLY A 496 47.36 -13.02 -6.63
C GLY A 496 46.23 -12.58 -7.58
N ALA A 497 46.19 -11.32 -7.99
CA ALA A 497 45.37 -10.88 -9.12
C ALA A 497 45.88 -11.49 -10.44
N ASP A 498 44.96 -12.05 -11.24
CA ASP A 498 45.20 -12.56 -12.58
C ASP A 498 44.25 -11.86 -13.56
N LEU A 499 44.80 -11.22 -14.60
CA LEU A 499 44.00 -10.53 -15.60
C LEU A 499 43.14 -11.51 -16.44
N ALA A 500 43.56 -12.77 -16.55
CA ALA A 500 42.80 -13.84 -17.20
C ALA A 500 41.54 -14.27 -16.43
N SER A 501 41.41 -13.88 -15.16
CA SER A 501 40.14 -13.98 -14.41
C SER A 501 39.03 -13.10 -15.02
N GLY A 502 39.39 -12.07 -15.79
CA GLY A 502 38.50 -11.08 -16.39
C GLY A 502 37.91 -11.44 -17.76
N ASP A 503 37.54 -10.42 -18.54
CA ASP A 503 37.20 -10.55 -19.98
C ASP A 503 38.33 -9.94 -20.83
N THR A 504 39.39 -10.73 -21.03
CA THR A 504 40.59 -10.28 -21.76
C THR A 504 40.32 -9.90 -23.21
N ALA A 505 39.21 -10.36 -23.81
CA ALA A 505 38.80 -9.94 -25.15
C ALA A 505 38.29 -8.50 -25.13
N LEU A 506 37.44 -8.15 -24.15
CA LEU A 506 36.99 -6.78 -23.95
C LEU A 506 38.17 -5.84 -23.67
N TYR A 507 39.07 -6.23 -22.77
CA TYR A 507 40.26 -5.45 -22.39
C TYR A 507 41.14 -5.11 -23.60
N ALA A 508 41.46 -6.11 -24.42
CA ALA A 508 42.30 -5.93 -25.59
C ALA A 508 41.60 -5.17 -26.73
N CYS A 509 40.26 -5.18 -26.79
CA CYS A 509 39.51 -4.28 -27.67
C CYS A 509 39.59 -2.83 -27.21
N VAL A 510 39.34 -2.54 -25.92
CA VAL A 510 39.43 -1.17 -25.37
C VAL A 510 40.84 -0.58 -25.55
N ALA A 511 41.89 -1.38 -25.30
CA ALA A 511 43.29 -0.98 -25.52
C ALA A 511 43.58 -0.55 -26.97
N VAL A 512 42.88 -1.15 -27.94
CA VAL A 512 42.99 -0.85 -29.37
C VAL A 512 42.16 0.38 -29.75
N GLU A 513 40.95 0.54 -29.21
CA GLU A 513 40.10 1.72 -29.40
C GLU A 513 40.77 3.00 -28.87
N ASP A 514 41.40 2.93 -27.70
CA ASP A 514 42.18 4.02 -27.10
C ASP A 514 43.55 4.24 -27.77
N ASN A 515 43.93 3.39 -28.74
CA ASN A 515 45.25 3.37 -29.38
C ASN A 515 46.43 3.33 -28.38
N ASN A 516 46.27 2.60 -27.27
CA ASN A 516 47.20 2.61 -26.14
C ASN A 516 48.14 1.40 -26.18
N THR A 517 49.23 1.51 -26.96
CA THR A 517 50.20 0.42 -27.20
C THR A 517 50.85 -0.12 -25.94
N GLU A 518 51.01 0.70 -24.90
CA GLU A 518 51.64 0.27 -23.65
C GLU A 518 50.65 -0.54 -22.81
N LEU A 519 49.40 -0.09 -22.69
CA LEU A 519 48.35 -0.85 -22.01
C LEU A 519 48.11 -2.21 -22.70
N LEU A 520 48.20 -2.30 -24.04
CA LEU A 520 48.14 -3.59 -24.73
C LEU A 520 49.33 -4.51 -24.41
N LYS A 521 50.55 -3.97 -24.21
CA LYS A 521 51.72 -4.74 -23.73
C LYS A 521 51.53 -5.18 -22.27
N ASP A 522 50.97 -4.32 -21.42
CA ASP A 522 50.73 -4.65 -20.02
C ASP A 522 49.64 -5.72 -19.87
N ILE A 523 48.58 -5.71 -20.69
CA ILE A 523 47.63 -6.84 -20.79
C ILE A 523 48.39 -8.16 -21.01
N ILE A 524 49.31 -8.20 -21.98
CA ILE A 524 50.10 -9.40 -22.31
C ILE A 524 51.05 -9.77 -21.15
N ARG A 525 51.70 -8.79 -20.52
CA ARG A 525 52.61 -8.94 -19.38
C ARG A 525 51.93 -9.53 -18.15
N TYR A 526 50.68 -9.16 -17.89
CA TYR A 526 49.87 -9.62 -16.76
C TYR A 526 48.92 -10.78 -17.13
N GLY A 527 49.24 -11.55 -18.18
CA GLY A 527 48.60 -12.85 -18.48
C GLY A 527 47.37 -12.80 -19.39
N GLY A 528 47.00 -11.63 -19.92
CA GLY A 528 45.83 -11.43 -20.76
C GLY A 528 45.95 -12.05 -22.16
N ASP A 529 45.02 -12.96 -22.49
CA ASP A 529 44.90 -13.58 -23.81
C ASP A 529 44.20 -12.64 -24.80
N ILE A 530 45.01 -11.92 -25.59
CA ILE A 530 44.58 -10.95 -26.63
C ILE A 530 44.00 -11.61 -27.89
N ASN A 531 44.08 -12.94 -28.01
CA ASN A 531 43.57 -13.69 -29.17
C ASN A 531 42.12 -14.17 -28.98
N ARG A 532 41.55 -13.94 -27.79
CA ARG A 532 40.13 -14.14 -27.53
C ARG A 532 39.25 -13.22 -28.37
N SER A 533 38.01 -13.65 -28.50
CA SER A 533 36.94 -12.90 -29.14
C SER A 533 35.90 -12.52 -28.09
N THR A 534 35.28 -11.36 -28.27
CA THR A 534 34.17 -10.88 -27.44
C THR A 534 32.93 -11.78 -27.58
N ARG A 535 31.86 -11.43 -26.88
CA ARG A 535 30.53 -12.09 -27.04
C ARG A 535 30.00 -12.03 -28.47
N ASP A 536 30.44 -11.04 -29.25
CA ASP A 536 30.03 -10.81 -30.65
C ASP A 536 30.98 -11.47 -31.67
N GLY A 537 31.93 -12.30 -31.22
CA GLY A 537 32.90 -12.99 -32.07
C GLY A 537 34.06 -12.11 -32.55
N THR A 538 33.95 -10.79 -32.44
CA THR A 538 35.00 -9.83 -32.79
C THR A 538 36.26 -10.04 -31.95
N THR A 539 37.43 -9.94 -32.59
CA THR A 539 38.74 -9.94 -31.90
C THR A 539 39.33 -8.52 -31.90
N PRO A 540 40.33 -8.23 -31.05
CA PRO A 540 41.08 -6.98 -31.10
C PRO A 540 41.64 -6.66 -32.50
N LEU A 541 42.00 -7.68 -33.29
CA LEU A 541 42.46 -7.50 -34.67
C LEU A 541 41.34 -7.02 -35.61
N HIS A 542 40.08 -7.42 -35.42
CA HIS A 542 38.96 -6.83 -36.17
C HIS A 542 38.85 -5.33 -35.87
N ARG A 543 38.99 -4.94 -34.59
CA ARG A 543 38.88 -3.54 -34.17
C ARG A 543 40.04 -2.70 -34.71
N ALA A 544 41.27 -3.18 -34.59
CA ALA A 544 42.46 -2.52 -35.12
C ALA A 544 42.41 -2.32 -36.64
N VAL A 545 41.80 -3.25 -37.38
CA VAL A 545 41.52 -3.09 -38.82
C VAL A 545 40.45 -2.03 -39.06
N CYS A 546 39.32 -2.07 -38.34
CA CYS A 546 38.23 -1.09 -38.48
C CYS A 546 38.63 0.36 -38.17
N ASP A 547 39.59 0.57 -37.27
CA ASP A 547 40.15 1.90 -36.98
C ASP A 547 41.36 2.25 -37.88
N GLY A 548 41.70 1.42 -38.88
CA GLY A 548 42.81 1.62 -39.81
C GLY A 548 44.20 1.60 -39.16
N ASN A 549 44.33 1.06 -37.94
CA ASN A 549 45.48 1.25 -37.08
C ASN A 549 46.61 0.24 -37.39
N VAL A 550 47.43 0.60 -38.38
CA VAL A 550 48.59 -0.17 -38.86
C VAL A 550 49.51 -0.64 -37.72
N GLN A 551 49.77 0.20 -36.72
CA GLN A 551 50.69 -0.12 -35.61
C GLN A 551 50.10 -1.16 -34.64
N MET A 552 48.81 -1.02 -34.28
CA MET A 552 48.12 -2.04 -33.48
C MET A 552 47.95 -3.35 -34.24
N VAL A 553 47.66 -3.30 -35.55
CA VAL A 553 47.65 -4.49 -36.40
C VAL A 553 49.01 -5.19 -36.38
N GLU A 554 50.12 -4.47 -36.56
CA GLU A 554 51.46 -5.07 -36.53
C GLU A 554 51.77 -5.73 -35.17
N LEU A 555 51.49 -5.05 -34.07
CA LEU A 555 51.72 -5.52 -32.69
C LEU A 555 50.87 -6.76 -32.35
N LEU A 556 49.59 -6.80 -32.73
CA LEU A 556 48.71 -7.96 -32.56
C LEU A 556 49.21 -9.15 -33.41
N LEU A 557 49.69 -8.91 -34.63
CA LEU A 557 50.25 -9.94 -35.51
C LEU A 557 51.62 -10.46 -35.05
N GLU A 558 52.37 -9.73 -34.22
CA GLU A 558 53.57 -10.27 -33.55
C GLU A 558 53.19 -11.27 -32.45
N HIS A 559 52.07 -11.05 -31.77
CA HIS A 559 51.56 -11.88 -30.68
C HIS A 559 50.57 -12.98 -31.16
N GLY A 560 50.60 -13.29 -32.47
CA GLY A 560 49.92 -14.46 -33.04
C GLY A 560 48.44 -14.28 -33.37
N ALA A 561 47.94 -13.04 -33.51
CA ALA A 561 46.55 -12.79 -33.87
C ALA A 561 46.14 -13.42 -35.21
N ASP A 562 45.05 -14.17 -35.19
CA ASP A 562 44.53 -14.90 -36.35
C ASP A 562 43.85 -13.95 -37.35
N ILE A 563 44.41 -13.91 -38.57
CA ILE A 563 43.98 -13.08 -39.69
C ILE A 563 42.69 -13.62 -40.35
N ASP A 564 42.43 -14.93 -40.20
CA ASP A 564 41.35 -15.67 -40.85
C ASP A 564 40.18 -15.99 -39.89
N LYS A 565 40.32 -15.74 -38.58
CA LYS A 565 39.26 -15.94 -37.59
C LYS A 565 38.10 -14.97 -37.83
N GLN A 566 36.91 -15.52 -38.07
CA GLN A 566 35.70 -14.76 -38.39
C GLN A 566 34.90 -14.31 -37.13
N ASP A 567 34.21 -13.18 -37.24
CA ASP A 567 33.22 -12.70 -36.27
C ASP A 567 31.85 -13.42 -36.41
N ASN A 568 30.86 -13.02 -35.59
CA ASN A 568 29.50 -13.57 -35.67
C ASN A 568 28.76 -13.23 -36.99
N ASN A 569 29.26 -12.28 -37.80
CA ASN A 569 28.72 -11.91 -39.10
C ASN A 569 29.40 -12.67 -40.26
N GLY A 570 30.49 -13.39 -39.99
CA GLY A 570 31.28 -14.14 -40.98
C GLY A 570 32.41 -13.34 -41.65
N TRP A 571 32.73 -12.14 -41.17
CA TRP A 571 33.87 -11.36 -41.66
C TRP A 571 35.13 -11.75 -40.91
N SER A 572 36.25 -11.96 -41.60
CA SER A 572 37.58 -11.99 -40.98
C SER A 572 38.24 -10.59 -41.00
N PRO A 573 39.28 -10.34 -40.18
CA PRO A 573 40.09 -9.11 -40.27
C PRO A 573 40.66 -8.86 -41.67
N ARG A 574 40.95 -9.91 -42.45
CA ARG A 574 41.38 -9.76 -43.85
C ARG A 574 40.26 -9.21 -44.73
N ASP A 575 39.05 -9.76 -44.60
CA ASP A 575 37.91 -9.35 -45.41
C ASP A 575 37.53 -7.90 -45.10
N LEU A 576 37.61 -7.49 -43.83
CA LEU A 576 37.42 -6.09 -43.41
C LEU A 576 38.47 -5.16 -44.04
N ALA A 577 39.76 -5.53 -44.03
CA ALA A 577 40.82 -4.73 -44.63
C ALA A 577 40.73 -4.60 -46.17
N GLU A 578 40.15 -5.60 -46.83
CA GLU A 578 39.81 -5.55 -48.27
C GLU A 578 38.56 -4.69 -48.51
N GLN A 579 37.50 -4.85 -47.72
CA GLN A 579 36.25 -4.09 -47.83
C GLN A 579 36.44 -2.58 -47.56
N GLN A 580 37.30 -2.23 -46.61
CA GLN A 580 37.55 -0.85 -46.17
C GLN A 580 38.70 -0.17 -46.95
N GLY A 581 39.45 -0.92 -47.77
CA GLY A 581 40.52 -0.37 -48.61
C GLY A 581 41.80 -0.02 -47.86
N HIS A 582 42.11 -0.69 -46.74
CA HIS A 582 43.31 -0.44 -45.96
C HIS A 582 44.54 -1.15 -46.56
N ASP A 583 45.07 -0.61 -47.66
CA ASP A 583 46.16 -1.20 -48.45
C ASP A 583 47.40 -1.56 -47.60
N ASP A 584 47.84 -0.70 -46.68
CA ASP A 584 49.00 -0.95 -45.80
C ASP A 584 48.79 -2.17 -44.88
N ILE A 585 47.58 -2.31 -44.32
CA ILE A 585 47.17 -3.46 -43.51
C ILE A 585 47.12 -4.73 -44.38
N GLN A 586 46.62 -4.63 -45.62
CA GLN A 586 46.66 -5.77 -46.53
C GLN A 586 48.10 -6.18 -46.89
N VAL A 587 49.04 -5.23 -47.01
CA VAL A 587 50.47 -5.52 -47.25
C VAL A 587 51.09 -6.24 -46.04
N LEU A 588 50.75 -5.84 -44.81
CA LEU A 588 51.14 -6.55 -43.58
C LEU A 588 50.59 -7.98 -43.52
N PHE A 589 49.31 -8.19 -43.83
CA PHE A 589 48.73 -9.54 -43.90
C PHE A 589 49.39 -10.40 -45.01
N LYS A 590 49.71 -9.80 -46.16
CA LYS A 590 50.42 -10.48 -47.27
C LYS A 590 51.87 -10.82 -46.91
N SER A 591 52.53 -10.07 -46.02
CA SER A 591 53.92 -10.32 -45.62
C SER A 591 54.06 -11.46 -44.59
N LYS A 592 53.23 -11.48 -43.54
CA LYS A 592 53.29 -12.50 -42.46
C LYS A 592 52.66 -13.85 -42.84
N SER A 593 51.85 -13.93 -43.90
CA SER A 593 51.18 -15.17 -44.38
C SER A 593 52.13 -16.33 -44.81
N ARG A 594 53.46 -16.13 -44.82
CA ARG A 594 54.41 -17.00 -45.55
C ARG A 594 54.86 -18.30 -44.87
N VAL A 595 54.32 -18.69 -43.70
CA VAL A 595 54.79 -19.89 -42.94
C VAL A 595 53.66 -20.77 -42.38
N ALA A 596 52.94 -21.52 -43.24
CA ALA A 596 52.35 -22.84 -42.93
C ALA A 596 51.74 -23.51 -44.19
N PRO A 597 51.99 -24.81 -44.46
CA PRO A 597 51.43 -25.49 -45.65
C PRO A 597 50.09 -26.22 -45.40
N SER A 598 49.02 -25.68 -45.98
CA SER A 598 47.79 -26.34 -46.51
C SER A 598 47.15 -27.53 -45.78
N ARG A 599 45.83 -27.41 -45.51
CA ARG A 599 44.94 -28.59 -45.53
C ARG A 599 43.55 -28.32 -46.13
N ARG A 600 43.51 -28.24 -47.48
CA ARG A 600 42.36 -28.49 -48.40
C ARG A 600 40.97 -27.95 -48.02
N VAL A 601 40.55 -26.89 -48.73
CA VAL A 601 39.12 -26.59 -48.99
C VAL A 601 38.69 -27.26 -50.31
N SER A 602 37.42 -27.66 -50.42
CA SER A 602 36.79 -28.16 -51.65
C SER A 602 35.86 -27.11 -52.28
N ASN A 603 36.04 -26.83 -53.57
CA ASN A 603 35.38 -25.73 -54.30
C ASN A 603 33.87 -25.92 -54.56
N SER A 604 33.08 -24.84 -54.45
CA SER A 604 32.37 -24.26 -55.62
C SER A 604 31.68 -22.88 -55.40
N ARG A 605 32.22 -21.85 -56.10
CA ARG A 605 31.53 -20.87 -57.00
C ARG A 605 30.38 -19.98 -56.43
N VAL A 606 30.52 -18.67 -56.12
CA VAL A 606 30.86 -17.49 -56.99
C VAL A 606 29.86 -17.32 -58.14
N ALA A 607 29.12 -16.21 -58.39
CA ALA A 607 28.95 -14.83 -57.85
C ALA A 607 27.58 -14.25 -58.37
N PRO A 608 27.15 -12.95 -58.34
CA PRO A 608 27.80 -11.67 -57.92
C PRO A 608 26.93 -10.64 -57.13
N MET A 609 27.49 -9.45 -56.83
CA MET A 609 26.87 -8.28 -56.16
C MET A 609 26.12 -7.33 -57.12
N LEU A 610 25.23 -6.45 -56.60
CA LEU A 610 25.22 -5.00 -56.96
C LEU A 610 24.46 -4.05 -55.99
N ILE A 611 25.13 -2.95 -55.61
CA ILE A 611 24.68 -1.58 -55.24
C ILE A 611 23.31 -1.36 -54.54
N GLY A 612 23.34 -0.74 -53.36
CA GLY A 612 22.15 -0.35 -52.57
C GLY A 612 21.76 1.15 -52.61
N ARG A 613 20.94 1.58 -51.64
CA ARG A 613 20.55 2.98 -51.34
C ARG A 613 20.10 3.12 -49.87
N PHE A 614 20.32 4.30 -49.27
CA PHE A 614 19.80 4.65 -47.94
C PHE A 614 18.29 4.96 -47.96
N ASN A 615 17.60 4.70 -46.84
CA ASN A 615 16.87 5.73 -46.08
C ASN A 615 16.33 5.17 -44.74
N SER A 616 15.91 6.08 -43.85
CA SER A 616 15.56 5.88 -42.44
C SER A 616 14.15 5.30 -42.16
N GLU A 617 14.05 4.52 -41.08
CA GLU A 617 12.97 4.42 -40.05
C GLU A 617 11.45 4.58 -40.39
N PRO A 618 10.54 4.08 -39.54
CA PRO A 618 10.57 2.82 -38.78
C PRO A 618 9.21 2.07 -38.87
N SER A 619 9.16 0.74 -38.62
CA SER A 619 7.88 0.02 -38.48
C SER A 619 7.94 -1.24 -37.62
N ILE A 620 7.18 -1.17 -36.54
CA ILE A 620 6.66 -2.19 -35.61
C ILE A 620 6.65 -3.66 -36.11
N LEU A 621 7.12 -4.56 -35.24
CA LEU A 621 6.91 -6.01 -35.31
C LEU A 621 5.42 -6.38 -35.25
N ASN A 622 4.95 -7.18 -36.21
CA ASN A 622 3.84 -8.12 -36.00
C ASN A 622 4.34 -9.54 -36.31
N MET A 623 4.03 -10.47 -35.41
CA MET A 623 4.35 -11.90 -35.51
C MET A 623 3.05 -12.67 -35.68
N ASP A 624 3.01 -13.65 -36.60
CA ASP A 624 1.99 -14.70 -36.63
C ASP A 624 2.57 -16.00 -37.20
N HIS A 625 2.28 -17.11 -36.51
CA HIS A 625 1.85 -18.44 -36.98
C HIS A 625 2.36 -18.99 -38.36
N GLU A 626 2.79 -20.26 -38.52
CA GLU A 626 2.83 -21.43 -37.60
C GLU A 626 3.61 -22.62 -38.22
N ASN A 627 3.85 -23.69 -37.42
CA ASN A 627 4.15 -25.09 -37.80
C ASN A 627 5.48 -25.43 -38.52
N GLY A 628 6.18 -26.54 -38.19
CA GLY A 628 6.00 -27.48 -37.06
C GLY A 628 6.67 -28.86 -37.24
N GLU A 629 7.30 -29.38 -36.17
CA GLU A 629 7.75 -30.78 -35.94
C GLU A 629 8.77 -31.38 -36.96
N VAL A 630 9.54 -32.47 -36.75
CA VAL A 630 9.67 -33.54 -35.74
C VAL A 630 11.15 -34.06 -35.79
N ARG A 631 11.86 -34.67 -34.82
CA ARG A 631 11.96 -34.66 -33.33
C ARG A 631 13.21 -35.51 -32.93
N ARG A 632 14.13 -35.01 -32.06
CA ARG A 632 15.11 -35.77 -31.17
C ARG A 632 16.39 -36.39 -31.81
N LYS A 633 17.54 -36.62 -31.13
CA LYS A 633 18.07 -36.50 -29.71
C LYS A 633 19.44 -35.73 -29.79
N VAL A 634 20.02 -35.12 -28.74
CA VAL A 634 20.61 -35.66 -27.48
C VAL A 634 20.68 -34.52 -26.40
N VAL A 635 20.92 -34.85 -25.13
CA VAL A 635 20.96 -33.94 -23.96
C VAL A 635 22.40 -33.62 -23.51
N PRO A 636 22.69 -32.36 -23.10
CA PRO A 636 23.50 -32.11 -21.90
C PRO A 636 22.78 -31.22 -20.85
N GLN A 637 23.36 -31.11 -19.65
CA GLN A 637 22.72 -30.51 -18.48
C GLN A 637 22.46 -28.98 -18.57
N LYS A 638 21.36 -28.52 -17.96
CA LYS A 638 21.35 -27.21 -17.26
C LYS A 638 21.54 -27.46 -15.76
N LEU A 639 22.47 -26.73 -15.14
CA LEU A 639 22.75 -26.80 -13.72
C LEU A 639 21.60 -26.21 -12.89
N LEU A 640 21.32 -26.83 -11.74
CA LEU A 640 20.33 -26.35 -10.78
C LEU A 640 20.82 -25.07 -10.09
N ARG A 641 19.99 -24.01 -10.11
CA ARG A 641 20.24 -22.79 -9.31
C ARG A 641 20.16 -23.17 -7.83
N LYS A 642 21.33 -23.17 -7.16
CA LYS A 642 21.53 -23.71 -5.81
C LYS A 642 20.76 -22.87 -4.79
N ARG A 643 19.58 -23.32 -4.34
CA ARG A 643 18.93 -22.75 -3.14
C ARG A 643 19.78 -23.10 -1.92
N VAL A 644 20.47 -22.12 -1.37
CA VAL A 644 21.23 -22.28 -0.11
C VAL A 644 20.23 -22.39 1.06
N SER A 645 20.51 -23.32 1.99
CA SER A 645 19.68 -23.54 3.17
C SER A 645 20.03 -22.55 4.28
N PHE A 646 19.14 -21.59 4.55
CA PHE A 646 19.20 -20.77 5.77
C PHE A 646 18.58 -21.53 6.95
N GLN A 647 19.27 -22.58 7.41
CA GLN A 647 18.99 -23.25 8.69
C GLN A 647 20.19 -23.25 9.67
N ASN A 648 21.39 -22.91 9.19
CA ASN A 648 22.63 -22.93 9.99
C ASN A 648 23.28 -21.54 10.18
N SER A 649 22.52 -20.45 10.01
CA SER A 649 22.99 -19.08 10.31
C SER A 649 22.41 -18.58 11.62
N LEU A 650 23.20 -17.83 12.39
CA LEU A 650 22.88 -17.36 13.74
C LEU A 650 21.56 -16.57 13.80
N PHE A 651 21.25 -15.81 12.74
CA PHE A 651 20.02 -15.02 12.63
C PHE A 651 18.74 -15.87 12.56
N GLY A 652 18.83 -17.09 12.02
CA GLY A 652 17.70 -18.03 11.94
C GLY A 652 17.25 -18.55 13.32
N VAL A 653 18.13 -18.49 14.32
CA VAL A 653 17.81 -18.86 15.70
C VAL A 653 16.98 -17.76 16.39
N ILE A 654 17.30 -16.50 16.13
CA ILE A 654 16.71 -15.33 16.81
C ILE A 654 15.26 -15.08 16.35
N SER A 655 14.93 -15.30 15.08
CA SER A 655 13.55 -15.18 14.57
C SER A 655 12.58 -16.29 15.05
N SER A 656 12.98 -17.12 16.02
CA SER A 656 12.14 -18.17 16.62
C SER A 656 11.79 -17.93 18.11
N SER A 657 12.27 -16.84 18.72
CA SER A 657 12.17 -16.62 20.17
C SER A 657 10.96 -15.80 20.66
N HIS A 658 9.75 -16.12 20.19
CA HIS A 658 8.51 -15.72 20.86
C HIS A 658 7.45 -16.83 20.73
N ALA A 659 6.82 -17.20 21.86
CA ALA A 659 5.98 -18.39 22.09
C ALA A 659 6.74 -19.74 21.98
N HIS A 660 6.63 -20.67 22.93
CA HIS A 660 6.06 -20.62 24.28
C HIS A 660 6.72 -21.71 25.17
N GLN A 661 6.42 -21.72 26.47
CA GLN A 661 6.93 -22.71 27.43
C GLN A 661 6.44 -24.15 27.18
N ASP A 662 7.28 -25.09 27.62
CA ASP A 662 7.00 -26.43 28.17
C ASP A 662 6.42 -27.57 27.30
N THR A 663 7.36 -28.43 26.87
CA THR A 663 7.35 -29.91 26.98
C THR A 663 6.25 -30.76 26.31
N GLY A 664 6.69 -31.62 25.37
CA GLY A 664 5.94 -32.80 24.91
C GLY A 664 6.71 -33.58 23.84
N ARG A 665 7.06 -34.85 24.08
CA ARG A 665 8.02 -35.63 23.25
C ARG A 665 7.35 -36.86 22.59
N LEU A 666 7.73 -37.12 21.31
CA LEU A 666 7.69 -38.41 20.58
C LEU A 666 6.28 -39.01 20.29
N LEU A 667 5.95 -39.46 19.07
CA LEU A 667 6.45 -40.68 18.41
C LEU A 667 6.06 -40.75 16.92
N SER A 668 6.80 -41.59 16.16
CA SER A 668 6.52 -42.24 14.84
C SER A 668 5.99 -41.41 13.64
N ARG A 669 6.53 -41.42 12.42
CA ARG A 669 7.39 -42.32 11.59
C ARG A 669 6.64 -43.31 10.65
N ASP A 670 7.05 -43.26 9.37
CA ASP A 670 6.84 -44.16 8.21
C ASP A 670 5.40 -44.50 7.71
N LEU A 671 5.06 -44.04 6.50
CA LEU A 671 4.94 -44.91 5.31
C LEU A 671 4.98 -44.09 4.00
N ALA A 672 5.02 -44.72 2.82
CA ALA A 672 5.35 -44.07 1.54
C ALA A 672 4.39 -44.35 0.36
N ALA A 673 4.31 -43.36 -0.53
CA ALA A 673 4.01 -43.40 -1.97
C ALA A 673 2.78 -44.17 -2.51
N THR A 674 1.89 -43.45 -3.21
CA THR A 674 1.50 -43.70 -4.63
C THR A 674 0.53 -42.64 -5.16
N GLY A 675 0.53 -42.41 -6.49
CA GLY A 675 -0.59 -41.79 -7.21
C GLY A 675 -0.61 -40.24 -7.32
N SER A 676 -1.04 -39.76 -8.49
CA SER A 676 -1.32 -38.35 -8.80
C SER A 676 -2.38 -38.29 -9.92
N PRO A 677 -2.94 -37.12 -10.29
CA PRO A 677 -3.28 -35.94 -9.49
C PRO A 677 -4.74 -35.46 -9.70
N SER A 678 -5.42 -34.97 -8.65
CA SER A 678 -6.71 -34.25 -8.84
C SER A 678 -7.02 -33.22 -7.74
N SER A 679 -6.92 -31.94 -8.10
CA SER A 679 -7.59 -30.77 -7.47
C SER A 679 -7.78 -30.77 -5.94
N CYS A 680 -6.70 -30.59 -5.17
CA CYS A 680 -6.84 -30.14 -3.78
C CYS A 680 -7.12 -28.62 -3.75
N ARG A 681 -8.33 -28.23 -3.36
CA ARG A 681 -8.57 -26.87 -2.84
C ARG A 681 -7.82 -26.73 -1.52
N HIS A 682 -7.17 -25.59 -1.28
CA HIS A 682 -6.68 -25.27 0.05
C HIS A 682 -7.88 -24.90 0.95
N GLU A 683 -8.46 -25.90 1.63
CA GLU A 683 -9.19 -25.64 2.86
C GLU A 683 -8.18 -25.15 3.91
N SER A 684 -8.33 -23.90 4.34
CA SER A 684 -7.54 -23.34 5.42
C SER A 684 -7.86 -24.05 6.73
N LEU A 685 -6.88 -24.74 7.31
CA LEU A 685 -7.02 -25.44 8.59
C LEU A 685 -7.12 -24.43 9.74
N ILE A 686 -8.34 -24.00 10.04
CA ILE A 686 -8.67 -23.06 11.12
C ILE A 686 -8.29 -23.68 12.47
N ARG A 687 -7.50 -22.96 13.27
CA ARG A 687 -7.12 -23.30 14.64
C ARG A 687 -7.83 -22.36 15.62
N VAL A 688 -8.36 -22.93 16.69
CA VAL A 688 -9.14 -22.24 17.71
C VAL A 688 -8.66 -22.62 19.09
N THR A 689 -8.75 -21.69 20.03
CA THR A 689 -8.49 -21.94 21.45
C THR A 689 -9.81 -22.21 22.14
N ILE A 690 -9.96 -23.37 22.78
CA ILE A 690 -11.16 -23.69 23.58
C ILE A 690 -10.82 -23.71 25.08
N SER A 691 -11.68 -23.13 25.92
CA SER A 691 -11.58 -23.17 27.39
C SER A 691 -12.90 -23.60 28.05
N CYS A 692 -12.82 -23.98 29.33
CA CYS A 692 -13.94 -24.56 30.08
C CYS A 692 -13.95 -24.03 31.54
N PRO A 693 -14.30 -22.74 31.74
CA PRO A 693 -14.20 -22.07 33.04
C PRO A 693 -15.11 -22.68 34.11
N GLU A 694 -16.23 -23.30 33.71
CA GLU A 694 -17.17 -24.02 34.58
C GLU A 694 -16.51 -25.13 35.43
N LYS A 695 -15.44 -25.78 34.92
CA LYS A 695 -14.63 -26.75 35.67
C LYS A 695 -13.28 -26.18 36.18
N GLY A 696 -13.17 -24.85 36.28
CA GLY A 696 -11.94 -24.17 36.70
C GLY A 696 -10.79 -24.26 35.70
N ASN A 697 -11.03 -24.74 34.48
CA ASN A 697 -10.01 -24.95 33.44
C ASN A 697 -9.98 -23.73 32.50
N THR A 698 -9.45 -22.62 33.03
CA THR A 698 -9.30 -21.33 32.32
C THR A 698 -8.15 -21.34 31.31
N ALA A 699 -7.20 -22.29 31.42
CA ALA A 699 -6.14 -22.48 30.45
C ALA A 699 -6.70 -22.97 29.10
N GLY A 700 -6.73 -22.07 28.12
CA GLY A 700 -7.20 -22.36 26.76
C GLY A 700 -6.34 -23.41 26.05
N LYS A 701 -6.99 -24.38 25.40
CA LYS A 701 -6.35 -25.46 24.64
C LYS A 701 -6.53 -25.24 23.15
N LEU A 702 -5.44 -25.12 22.41
CA LEU A 702 -5.49 -25.03 20.95
C LEU A 702 -6.00 -26.35 20.32
N VAL A 703 -6.83 -26.24 19.29
CA VAL A 703 -7.30 -27.36 18.46
C VAL A 703 -7.58 -26.88 17.03
N LEU A 704 -7.68 -27.82 16.10
CA LEU A 704 -8.27 -27.58 14.79
C LEU A 704 -9.80 -27.53 14.92
N LEU A 705 -10.44 -26.59 14.23
CA LEU A 705 -11.89 -26.44 14.18
C LEU A 705 -12.51 -27.61 13.40
N PRO A 706 -13.46 -28.39 13.97
CA PRO A 706 -14.18 -29.42 13.24
C PRO A 706 -15.15 -28.85 12.19
N ARG A 707 -15.78 -29.73 11.40
CA ARG A 707 -16.70 -29.31 10.32
C ARG A 707 -18.15 -29.13 10.81
N SER A 708 -18.45 -29.46 12.05
CA SER A 708 -19.79 -29.28 12.64
C SER A 708 -19.75 -28.92 14.13
N MET A 709 -20.81 -28.26 14.62
CA MET A 709 -20.89 -27.84 16.03
C MET A 709 -20.91 -29.04 16.99
N LYS A 710 -21.54 -30.14 16.57
CA LYS A 710 -21.59 -31.40 17.33
C LYS A 710 -20.19 -31.98 17.54
N GLU A 711 -19.36 -32.01 16.49
CA GLU A 711 -17.96 -32.44 16.61
C GLU A 711 -17.15 -31.50 17.53
N LEU A 712 -17.42 -30.18 17.54
CA LEU A 712 -16.75 -29.23 18.43
C LEU A 712 -17.13 -29.47 19.91
N LEU A 713 -18.40 -29.76 20.20
CA LEU A 713 -18.86 -30.14 21.54
C LEU A 713 -18.31 -31.51 21.99
N GLU A 714 -18.29 -32.52 21.11
CA GLU A 714 -17.69 -33.83 21.38
C GLU A 714 -16.17 -33.75 21.59
N LEU A 715 -15.48 -32.88 20.82
CA LEU A 715 -14.06 -32.57 20.98
C LEU A 715 -13.78 -31.86 22.31
N GLY A 716 -14.62 -30.91 22.69
CA GLY A 716 -14.60 -30.27 24.00
C GLY A 716 -14.77 -31.31 25.11
N ALA A 717 -15.75 -32.20 24.97
CA ALA A 717 -16.00 -33.26 25.94
C ALA A 717 -14.80 -34.20 26.12
N LYS A 718 -14.16 -34.59 25.02
CA LYS A 718 -12.94 -35.40 25.01
C LYS A 718 -11.72 -34.67 25.59
N LYS A 719 -11.63 -33.33 25.46
CA LYS A 719 -10.51 -32.52 25.99
C LYS A 719 -10.71 -32.02 27.44
N PHE A 720 -11.94 -32.01 27.99
CA PHE A 720 -12.25 -31.47 29.33
C PHE A 720 -13.01 -32.41 30.27
N GLY A 721 -13.48 -33.58 29.82
CA GLY A 721 -14.13 -34.57 30.69
C GLY A 721 -15.48 -34.08 31.25
N PHE A 722 -16.30 -33.52 30.36
CA PHE A 722 -17.53 -32.79 30.64
C PHE A 722 -18.40 -32.81 29.38
N MET A 723 -19.72 -32.62 29.44
CA MET A 723 -20.55 -32.55 28.23
C MET A 723 -21.06 -31.12 28.06
N PRO A 724 -20.35 -30.24 27.32
CA PRO A 724 -20.88 -28.92 27.01
C PRO A 724 -22.08 -29.06 26.06
N SER A 725 -23.07 -28.20 26.27
CA SER A 725 -24.20 -28.02 25.36
C SER A 725 -24.06 -26.75 24.52
N LYS A 726 -23.38 -25.73 25.05
CA LYS A 726 -23.25 -24.39 24.46
C LYS A 726 -21.82 -24.04 24.09
N VAL A 727 -21.71 -23.16 23.10
CA VAL A 727 -20.47 -22.59 22.57
C VAL A 727 -20.58 -21.08 22.64
N LEU A 728 -19.73 -20.43 23.43
CA LEU A 728 -19.73 -18.98 23.66
C LEU A 728 -18.43 -18.34 23.17
N THR A 729 -18.46 -17.04 22.86
CA THR A 729 -17.25 -16.22 22.74
C THR A 729 -16.66 -15.91 24.12
N ILE A 730 -15.41 -15.42 24.15
CA ILE A 730 -14.79 -14.84 25.37
C ILE A 730 -15.49 -13.56 25.90
N GLU A 731 -16.56 -13.12 25.24
CA GLU A 731 -17.44 -12.02 25.69
C GLU A 731 -18.83 -12.50 26.14
N GLY A 732 -19.08 -13.82 26.11
CA GLY A 732 -20.33 -14.44 26.57
C GLY A 732 -21.46 -14.48 25.53
N ALA A 733 -21.19 -14.18 24.26
CA ALA A 733 -22.17 -14.30 23.18
C ALA A 733 -22.22 -15.74 22.66
N GLU A 734 -23.42 -16.29 22.46
CA GLU A 734 -23.62 -17.66 21.97
C GLU A 734 -23.36 -17.79 20.46
N ILE A 735 -22.76 -18.91 20.05
CA ILE A 735 -22.33 -19.19 18.67
C ILE A 735 -23.13 -20.38 18.15
N ASP A 736 -24.14 -20.13 17.31
CA ASP A 736 -25.02 -21.17 16.77
C ASP A 736 -24.38 -21.96 15.60
N GLU A 737 -23.52 -21.32 14.80
CA GLU A 737 -22.97 -21.87 13.56
C GLU A 737 -21.43 -21.83 13.53
N VAL A 738 -20.80 -22.95 13.11
CA VAL A 738 -19.33 -23.08 13.05
C VAL A 738 -18.70 -22.17 11.98
N GLU A 739 -19.43 -21.82 10.92
CA GLU A 739 -18.94 -20.91 9.86
C GLU A 739 -18.70 -19.46 10.34
N LEU A 740 -19.15 -19.12 11.55
CA LEU A 740 -18.90 -17.81 12.17
C LEU A 740 -17.48 -17.70 12.75
N ILE A 741 -16.84 -18.83 13.05
CA ILE A 741 -15.56 -18.94 13.76
C ILE A 741 -14.36 -18.69 12.81
N ARG A 742 -13.26 -18.12 13.32
CA ARG A 742 -12.06 -17.70 12.59
C ARG A 742 -10.76 -18.28 13.19
N ASP A 743 -9.66 -18.22 12.42
CA ASP A 743 -8.34 -18.69 12.88
C ASP A 743 -7.81 -17.76 13.98
N GLY A 744 -7.52 -18.33 15.15
CA GLY A 744 -7.10 -17.61 16.35
C GLY A 744 -8.20 -17.33 17.38
N ASP A 745 -9.49 -17.60 17.09
CA ASP A 745 -10.59 -17.31 18.02
C ASP A 745 -10.46 -18.07 19.36
N HIS A 746 -10.83 -17.40 20.46
CA HIS A 746 -10.95 -18.03 21.79
C HIS A 746 -12.43 -18.22 22.15
N ILE A 747 -12.81 -19.48 22.27
CA ILE A 747 -14.17 -20.00 22.47
C ILE A 747 -14.27 -20.66 23.84
N VAL A 748 -15.44 -20.54 24.45
CA VAL A 748 -15.75 -20.98 25.82
C VAL A 748 -16.87 -22.03 25.75
N LEU A 749 -16.64 -23.22 26.32
CA LEU A 749 -17.58 -24.35 26.27
C LEU A 749 -18.20 -24.59 27.65
N VAL A 750 -19.54 -24.65 27.72
CA VAL A 750 -20.32 -24.65 28.98
C VAL A 750 -21.62 -25.47 28.88
N SER A 751 -22.28 -25.70 30.02
CA SER A 751 -23.63 -26.27 30.13
C SER A 751 -24.73 -25.22 29.98
N ASP A 752 -25.98 -25.68 29.78
CA ASP A 752 -27.17 -24.82 29.69
C ASP A 752 -27.50 -24.10 31.02
N ASP A 753 -27.09 -24.69 32.15
CA ASP A 753 -27.31 -24.16 33.50
C ASP A 753 -26.26 -23.10 33.91
N TRP A 754 -25.22 -22.88 33.11
CA TRP A 754 -24.09 -22.00 33.47
C TRP A 754 -24.38 -20.52 33.20
N VAL A 755 -24.41 -19.71 34.25
CA VAL A 755 -24.61 -18.26 34.17
C VAL A 755 -23.25 -17.52 34.07
N PRO A 756 -23.01 -16.73 33.01
CA PRO A 756 -21.71 -16.08 32.80
C PRO A 756 -21.43 -14.97 33.82
N ASN A 757 -20.52 -15.24 34.76
CA ASN A 757 -19.91 -14.22 35.59
C ASN A 757 -18.65 -13.68 34.90
N VAL A 758 -18.67 -12.41 34.48
CA VAL A 758 -17.63 -11.78 33.63
C VAL A 758 -16.21 -11.93 34.20
N ALA A 759 -16.07 -11.96 35.53
CA ALA A 759 -14.79 -12.13 36.21
C ALA A 759 -14.16 -13.54 36.07
N GLN A 760 -14.92 -14.56 35.64
CA GLN A 760 -14.41 -15.93 35.43
C GLN A 760 -13.93 -16.20 34.00
N ILE A 761 -14.32 -15.35 33.03
CA ILE A 761 -14.04 -15.54 31.59
C ILE A 761 -12.70 -14.89 31.19
N ARG A 762 -12.26 -13.87 31.93
CA ARG A 762 -11.02 -13.11 31.67
C ARG A 762 -10.09 -13.13 32.90
N PRO A 763 -9.19 -14.12 33.04
CA PRO A 763 -8.23 -14.16 34.14
C PRO A 763 -7.20 -13.01 34.07
N ASP A 764 -6.88 -12.53 32.86
CA ASP A 764 -5.74 -11.64 32.59
C ASP A 764 -6.02 -10.15 32.82
N LYS A 765 -6.90 -9.81 33.78
CA LYS A 765 -7.11 -8.44 34.26
C LYS A 765 -7.22 -8.36 35.78
N LYS A 766 -6.05 -8.27 36.41
CA LYS A 766 -5.81 -7.68 37.73
C LYS A 766 -4.63 -6.72 37.65
#